data_AF-A0A7V2DZ46-F1
#
_entry.id   AF-A0A7V2DZ46-F1
#
_cell.length_a   1.000
_cell.length_b   1.000
_cell.length_c   1.000
_cell.angle_alpha   90.00
_cell.angle_beta   90.00
_cell.angle_gamma   90.00
#
_symmetry.space_group_name_H-M   'P 1'
#
loop_
_entity.id
_entity.type
_entity.pdbx_description
1 polymer ?
#
loop_
_entity_poly.entity_id
_entity_poly.type
_entity_poly.pdbx_seq_one_letter_code
_entity_poly.pdbx_strand_id
1 'polypeptide(L)'
;MARREHAWIPMPDGVRLAATLYLPEGAGPWPAILEALPYRKDDVTASSRPEYVRLADAGYAVCRLDLRGTGSSEGVAEDEYPPQEQRDLLRAIEWLASQPWSTGAVGMYGTSYSGFNSLQVAMERPPALRAIVAIYATDDRYADDVHYFGGALKALDLVDYPLFMVALNALPPVPAVYGPGWREEWERRVEANEPWVFRWLEEQTWGPYWRHGSLREDYGAIEAATMLVAGWADGYRNNSLRTIAALRCPKRLLIGPWSHAATDTSLPGPNIDLVPEMLRWWDRWLRGVDNGVDREPEIAVFVRRPTRPDPFLPEVRGGWRYEPRWPAERLRERTLRLADASGPPGSGPDRLQVRGDVGWTAWISCAGHLPYGQPADQRPDEAFSLSYDWGPLEEELEILGYPRLEATVASSVPVAYLSAKLCDVSPDGTSALVTRGMLNLAHRRSRERPEPLEPGRPERVAIELEATSWVFEPGHRIRLDLAPADWPNAWPPPFPGELTIERGDAALTLPALEGPPPVAARPTFAPPAREQERVPAPDAPGGPLVWRIEHDVVARETRAVIGHGSVEELEGPEARRVVERSDGLVAVSTEDPGRARCEARYSYRVEFPEATVEAEARERITSDARTYRIELQLDVREDGRPRWRRTWERTIPRRLQ
;
A
#
# COMPACT_ATOMS: atom_id res chain seq x y z
N MET A 1 8.38 -7.90 -33.25
CA MET A 1 8.07 -6.95 -32.18
C MET A 1 6.56 -6.76 -32.11
N ALA A 2 6.00 -6.82 -30.90
CA ALA A 2 4.59 -6.57 -30.66
C ALA A 2 4.07 -5.30 -31.34
N ARG A 3 2.90 -5.40 -31.96
CA ARG A 3 2.19 -4.28 -32.58
C ARG A 3 1.37 -3.54 -31.52
N ARG A 4 1.51 -2.22 -31.47
CA ARG A 4 0.71 -1.34 -30.61
C ARG A 4 -0.50 -0.79 -31.37
N GLU A 5 -1.69 -0.93 -30.81
CA GLU A 5 -2.93 -0.39 -31.38
C GLU A 5 -3.77 0.32 -30.31
N HIS A 6 -4.37 1.46 -30.65
CA HIS A 6 -5.37 2.11 -29.80
C HIS A 6 -6.75 1.49 -30.05
N ALA A 7 -7.50 1.28 -28.98
CA ALA A 7 -8.86 0.75 -29.03
C ALA A 7 -9.79 1.56 -28.14
N TRP A 8 -11.06 1.65 -28.55
CA TRP A 8 -12.14 2.19 -27.75
C TRP A 8 -13.10 1.05 -27.40
N ILE A 9 -13.31 0.83 -26.10
CA ILE A 9 -14.23 -0.18 -25.59
C ILE A 9 -15.55 0.52 -25.25
N PRO A 10 -16.64 0.26 -26.01
CA PRO A 10 -17.93 0.89 -25.75
C PRO A 10 -18.61 0.26 -24.53
N MET A 11 -18.98 1.11 -23.57
CA MET A 11 -19.80 0.75 -22.41
C MET A 11 -21.29 0.85 -22.75
N PRO A 12 -22.17 0.10 -22.04
CA PRO A 12 -23.61 0.11 -22.32
C PRO A 12 -24.28 1.49 -22.17
N ASP A 13 -23.71 2.39 -21.36
CA ASP A 13 -24.20 3.74 -21.12
C ASP A 13 -23.70 4.77 -22.15
N GLY A 14 -22.96 4.32 -23.18
CA GLY A 14 -22.47 5.16 -24.27
C GLY A 14 -21.07 5.73 -24.04
N VAL A 15 -20.52 5.62 -22.83
CA VAL A 15 -19.13 6.00 -22.53
C VAL A 15 -18.16 5.04 -23.21
N ARG A 16 -17.04 5.56 -23.70
CA ARG A 16 -15.96 4.77 -24.31
C ARG A 16 -14.73 4.81 -23.43
N LEU A 17 -14.21 3.62 -23.11
CA LEU A 17 -12.95 3.47 -22.40
C LEU A 17 -11.81 3.34 -23.41
N ALA A 18 -10.75 4.10 -23.21
CA ALA A 18 -9.54 4.07 -24.02
C ALA A 18 -8.62 2.94 -23.56
N ALA A 19 -8.19 2.12 -24.50
CA ALA A 19 -7.23 1.05 -24.29
C ALA A 19 -6.07 1.16 -25.28
N THR A 20 -4.90 0.68 -24.84
CA THR A 20 -3.76 0.39 -25.71
C THR A 20 -3.59 -1.13 -25.73
N LEU A 21 -3.66 -1.72 -26.91
CA LEU A 21 -3.41 -3.13 -27.16
C LEU A 21 -1.95 -3.32 -27.61
N TYR A 22 -1.27 -4.26 -26.98
CA TYR A 22 0.01 -4.79 -27.42
C TYR A 22 -0.25 -6.20 -27.92
N LEU A 23 -0.24 -6.36 -29.24
CA LEU A 23 -0.60 -7.61 -29.91
C LEU A 23 0.66 -8.32 -30.40
N PRO A 24 0.75 -9.65 -30.26
CA PRO A 24 1.81 -10.43 -30.89
C PRO A 24 1.78 -10.28 -32.42
N GLU A 25 2.88 -10.62 -33.09
CA GLU A 25 2.89 -10.67 -34.56
C GLU A 25 1.95 -11.78 -35.08
N GLY A 26 1.19 -11.49 -36.14
CA GLY A 26 0.26 -12.43 -36.76
C GLY A 26 -1.21 -12.05 -36.57
N ALA A 27 -2.11 -13.03 -36.69
CA ALA A 27 -3.56 -12.83 -36.62
C ALA A 27 -4.23 -13.47 -35.38
N GLY A 28 -3.46 -14.15 -34.52
CA GLY A 28 -3.99 -14.90 -33.38
C GLY A 28 -4.53 -16.29 -33.75
N PRO A 29 -5.36 -16.91 -32.88
CA PRO A 29 -5.88 -16.35 -31.64
C PRO A 29 -4.87 -16.38 -30.48
N TRP A 30 -4.95 -15.41 -29.56
CA TRP A 30 -4.12 -15.31 -28.36
C TRP A 30 -5.00 -15.11 -27.11
N PRO A 31 -4.60 -15.63 -25.93
CA PRO A 31 -5.21 -15.20 -24.68
C PRO A 31 -4.93 -13.71 -24.43
N ALA A 32 -5.86 -13.04 -23.77
CA ALA A 32 -5.72 -11.63 -23.42
C ALA A 32 -5.28 -11.45 -21.96
N ILE A 33 -4.53 -10.39 -21.68
CA ILE A 33 -4.17 -9.96 -20.32
C ILE A 33 -4.62 -8.51 -20.15
N LEU A 34 -5.41 -8.22 -19.13
CA LEU A 34 -5.90 -6.88 -18.81
C LEU A 34 -5.14 -6.29 -17.62
N GLU A 35 -4.67 -5.05 -17.77
CA GLU A 35 -4.34 -4.18 -16.65
C GLU A 35 -5.14 -2.87 -16.78
N ALA A 36 -5.80 -2.47 -15.70
CA ALA A 36 -6.66 -1.29 -15.67
C ALA A 36 -6.45 -0.50 -14.37
N LEU A 37 -6.09 0.79 -14.50
CA LEU A 37 -5.83 1.69 -13.38
C LEU A 37 -5.95 3.15 -13.84
N PRO A 38 -6.15 4.11 -12.91
CA PRO A 38 -6.50 5.49 -13.25
C PRO A 38 -5.29 6.38 -13.58
N TYR A 39 -4.09 5.82 -13.68
CA TYR A 39 -2.83 6.59 -13.74
C TYR A 39 -2.35 6.93 -15.16
N ARG A 40 -3.27 7.05 -16.13
CA ARG A 40 -3.05 7.58 -17.49
C ARG A 40 -1.95 6.87 -18.32
N LYS A 41 -2.36 5.89 -19.13
CA LYS A 41 -1.45 5.01 -19.91
C LYS A 41 -0.70 5.67 -21.07
N ASP A 42 -1.19 6.80 -21.57
CA ASP A 42 -0.68 7.44 -22.79
C ASP A 42 0.33 8.57 -22.50
N ASP A 43 0.40 9.07 -21.27
CA ASP A 43 1.32 10.12 -20.85
C ASP A 43 2.05 9.80 -19.52
N VAL A 44 1.40 9.92 -18.37
CA VAL A 44 2.05 9.87 -17.05
C VAL A 44 2.64 8.49 -16.75
N THR A 45 1.91 7.40 -17.01
CA THR A 45 2.42 6.02 -16.86
C THR A 45 2.81 5.39 -18.20
N ALA A 46 3.20 6.19 -19.18
CA ALA A 46 3.65 5.70 -20.47
C ALA A 46 4.95 4.87 -20.37
N SER A 47 5.75 5.00 -19.31
CA SER A 47 7.01 4.27 -19.09
C SER A 47 6.85 2.76 -18.85
N SER A 48 5.68 2.26 -18.45
CA SER A 48 5.44 0.82 -18.17
C SER A 48 5.45 -0.09 -19.42
N ARG A 49 5.74 0.48 -20.61
CA ARG A 49 5.76 -0.20 -21.92
C ARG A 49 6.62 -1.48 -22.01
N PRO A 50 7.81 -1.61 -21.39
CA PRO A 50 8.66 -2.79 -21.60
C PRO A 50 8.01 -4.11 -21.16
N GLU A 51 7.29 -4.10 -20.04
CA GLU A 51 6.62 -5.31 -19.53
C GLU A 51 5.51 -5.78 -20.47
N TYR A 52 4.65 -4.85 -20.93
CA TYR A 52 3.58 -5.16 -21.88
C TYR A 52 4.13 -5.73 -23.19
N VAL A 53 5.23 -5.18 -23.69
CA VAL A 53 5.90 -5.68 -24.89
C VAL A 53 6.47 -7.08 -24.67
N ARG A 54 7.10 -7.36 -23.52
CA ARG A 54 7.64 -8.69 -23.21
C ARG A 54 6.53 -9.76 -23.12
N LEU A 55 5.41 -9.43 -22.48
CA LEU A 55 4.24 -10.31 -22.43
C LEU A 55 3.65 -10.52 -23.83
N ALA A 56 3.58 -9.48 -24.66
CA ALA A 56 3.08 -9.59 -26.02
C ALA A 56 4.01 -10.39 -26.95
N ASP A 57 5.32 -10.19 -26.86
CA ASP A 57 6.32 -11.00 -27.58
C ASP A 57 6.29 -12.47 -27.14
N ALA A 58 5.80 -12.77 -25.92
CA ALA A 58 5.54 -14.13 -25.45
C ALA A 58 4.17 -14.70 -25.92
N GLY A 59 3.43 -13.99 -26.76
CA GLY A 59 2.21 -14.44 -27.43
C GLY A 59 0.89 -14.10 -26.72
N TYR A 60 0.88 -13.08 -25.86
CA TYR A 60 -0.33 -12.60 -25.17
C TYR A 60 -0.82 -11.29 -25.79
N ALA A 61 -2.13 -11.13 -25.94
CA ALA A 61 -2.70 -9.83 -26.28
C ALA A 61 -2.84 -9.01 -24.99
N VAL A 62 -1.96 -8.04 -24.77
CA VAL A 62 -1.98 -7.23 -23.53
C VAL A 62 -2.80 -5.99 -23.76
N CYS A 63 -3.77 -5.73 -22.87
CA CYS A 63 -4.65 -4.58 -22.89
C CYS A 63 -4.36 -3.71 -21.67
N ARG A 64 -3.78 -2.54 -21.89
CA ARG A 64 -3.66 -1.49 -20.87
C ARG A 64 -4.82 -0.51 -21.03
N LEU A 65 -5.65 -0.39 -20.00
CA LEU A 65 -6.91 0.38 -20.05
C LEU A 65 -6.88 1.55 -19.06
N ASP A 66 -7.25 2.73 -19.52
CA ASP A 66 -7.56 3.86 -18.63
C ASP A 66 -8.96 3.67 -18.06
N LEU A 67 -9.12 3.80 -16.74
CA LEU A 67 -10.44 3.71 -16.12
C LEU A 67 -11.31 4.91 -16.50
N ARG A 68 -12.63 4.76 -16.35
CA ARG A 68 -13.61 5.82 -16.65
C ARG A 68 -13.20 7.17 -16.05
N GLY A 69 -13.23 8.21 -16.88
CA GLY A 69 -12.90 9.59 -16.50
C GLY A 69 -11.41 9.87 -16.30
N THR A 70 -10.54 8.89 -16.53
CA THR A 70 -9.08 9.03 -16.36
C THR A 70 -8.35 8.85 -17.68
N GLY A 71 -7.16 9.43 -17.78
CA GLY A 71 -6.37 9.41 -19.03
C GLY A 71 -7.23 9.75 -20.24
N SER A 72 -7.19 8.91 -21.26
CA SER A 72 -7.94 9.09 -22.50
C SER A 72 -9.38 8.58 -22.45
N SER A 73 -9.81 7.87 -21.41
CA SER A 73 -11.18 7.31 -21.30
C SER A 73 -12.21 8.39 -20.99
N GLU A 74 -13.37 8.34 -21.64
CA GLU A 74 -14.49 9.26 -21.38
C GLU A 74 -15.06 9.10 -19.94
N GLY A 75 -15.83 10.10 -19.49
CA GLY A 75 -16.57 10.07 -18.23
C GLY A 75 -15.96 10.96 -17.14
N VAL A 76 -16.19 10.60 -15.88
CA VAL A 76 -15.67 11.28 -14.68
C VAL A 76 -15.23 10.21 -13.68
N ALA A 77 -14.08 10.43 -13.03
CA ALA A 77 -13.60 9.59 -11.95
C ALA A 77 -14.20 10.10 -10.63
N GLU A 78 -15.20 9.39 -10.12
CA GLU A 78 -16.01 9.86 -8.98
C GLU A 78 -15.40 9.49 -7.61
N ASP A 79 -14.65 8.39 -7.55
CA ASP A 79 -14.05 7.86 -6.31
C ASP A 79 -13.02 6.77 -6.64
N GLU A 80 -12.43 6.20 -5.60
CA GLU A 80 -11.60 5.01 -5.62
C GLU A 80 -12.44 3.70 -5.62
N TYR A 81 -12.20 2.85 -6.62
CA TYR A 81 -12.90 1.58 -6.88
C TYR A 81 -14.45 1.65 -6.85
N PRO A 82 -15.10 2.60 -7.54
CA PRO A 82 -16.56 2.71 -7.49
C PRO A 82 -17.24 1.49 -8.12
N PRO A 83 -18.49 1.14 -7.75
CA PRO A 83 -19.24 0.05 -8.39
C PRO A 83 -19.38 0.17 -9.91
N GLN A 84 -19.29 1.38 -10.47
CA GLN A 84 -19.24 1.59 -11.91
C GLN A 84 -17.96 1.03 -12.54
N GLU A 85 -16.81 1.17 -11.87
CA GLU A 85 -15.54 0.63 -12.34
C GLU A 85 -15.60 -0.89 -12.51
N GLN A 86 -16.14 -1.60 -11.52
CA GLN A 86 -16.25 -3.07 -11.60
C GLN A 86 -17.12 -3.51 -12.79
N ARG A 87 -18.26 -2.82 -13.02
CA ARG A 87 -19.13 -3.09 -14.19
C ARG A 87 -18.42 -2.83 -15.52
N ASP A 88 -17.65 -1.75 -15.58
CA ASP A 88 -16.84 -1.40 -16.75
C ASP A 88 -15.76 -2.46 -17.02
N LEU A 89 -15.08 -2.95 -15.99
CA LEU A 89 -14.05 -3.99 -16.10
C LEU A 89 -14.63 -5.35 -16.52
N LEU A 90 -15.79 -5.74 -16.00
CA LEU A 90 -16.52 -6.93 -16.46
C LEU A 90 -16.83 -6.82 -17.97
N ARG A 91 -17.33 -5.66 -18.41
CA ARG A 91 -17.60 -5.41 -19.83
C ARG A 91 -16.31 -5.43 -20.66
N ALA A 92 -15.21 -4.89 -20.15
CA ALA A 92 -13.91 -4.91 -20.84
C ALA A 92 -13.37 -6.34 -21.00
N ILE A 93 -13.51 -7.19 -19.98
CA ILE A 93 -13.15 -8.62 -20.05
C ILE A 93 -13.98 -9.33 -21.12
N GLU A 94 -15.30 -9.12 -21.15
CA GLU A 94 -16.17 -9.68 -22.20
C GLU A 94 -15.77 -9.18 -23.60
N TRP A 95 -15.46 -7.89 -23.72
CA TRP A 95 -15.03 -7.31 -24.99
C TRP A 95 -13.73 -7.96 -25.47
N LEU A 96 -12.71 -8.08 -24.61
CA LEU A 96 -11.44 -8.74 -24.92
C LEU A 96 -11.63 -10.21 -25.31
N ALA A 97 -12.48 -10.94 -24.59
CA ALA A 97 -12.78 -12.34 -24.87
C ALA A 97 -13.48 -12.54 -26.22
N SER A 98 -14.23 -11.54 -26.70
CA SER A 98 -15.01 -11.61 -27.95
C SER A 98 -14.24 -11.17 -29.21
N GLN A 99 -13.02 -10.66 -29.08
CA GLN A 99 -12.28 -10.15 -30.24
C GLN A 99 -11.86 -11.29 -31.19
N PRO A 100 -11.79 -11.05 -32.52
CA PRO A 100 -11.42 -12.10 -33.49
C PRO A 100 -10.03 -12.71 -33.27
N TRP A 101 -9.12 -11.95 -32.67
CA TRP A 101 -7.77 -12.37 -32.33
C TRP A 101 -7.69 -13.06 -30.96
N SER A 102 -8.79 -13.20 -30.22
CA SER A 102 -8.81 -13.71 -28.85
C SER A 102 -9.10 -15.22 -28.79
N THR A 103 -8.49 -15.95 -27.86
CA THR A 103 -8.89 -17.32 -27.53
C THR A 103 -10.15 -17.38 -26.65
N GLY A 104 -10.62 -16.23 -26.16
CA GLY A 104 -11.70 -16.14 -25.17
C GLY A 104 -11.23 -16.31 -23.72
N ALA A 105 -9.97 -16.66 -23.48
CA ALA A 105 -9.38 -16.68 -22.15
C ALA A 105 -8.75 -15.32 -21.82
N VAL A 106 -9.10 -14.78 -20.65
CA VAL A 106 -8.60 -13.50 -20.15
C VAL A 106 -7.91 -13.72 -18.81
N GLY A 107 -6.75 -13.10 -18.64
CA GLY A 107 -6.10 -12.87 -17.35
C GLY A 107 -6.17 -11.41 -16.95
N MET A 108 -6.03 -11.11 -15.66
CA MET A 108 -5.96 -9.74 -15.16
C MET A 108 -4.81 -9.59 -14.17
N TYR A 109 -4.09 -8.47 -14.22
CA TYR A 109 -2.97 -8.25 -13.33
C TYR A 109 -2.69 -6.79 -13.05
N GLY A 110 -1.82 -6.58 -12.07
CA GLY A 110 -1.07 -5.36 -11.94
C GLY A 110 -0.73 -5.05 -10.48
N THR A 111 -0.18 -3.86 -10.28
CA THR A 111 0.39 -3.40 -9.01
C THR A 111 -0.54 -2.40 -8.34
N SER A 112 -0.69 -2.52 -7.01
CA SER A 112 -1.47 -1.56 -6.23
C SER A 112 -2.91 -1.51 -6.78
N TYR A 113 -3.38 -0.37 -7.28
CA TYR A 113 -4.73 -0.23 -7.84
C TYR A 113 -5.18 -1.37 -8.77
N SER A 114 -4.35 -1.76 -9.74
CA SER A 114 -4.67 -2.87 -10.65
C SER A 114 -4.58 -4.25 -9.98
N GLY A 115 -3.78 -4.39 -8.93
CA GLY A 115 -3.77 -5.56 -8.06
C GLY A 115 -5.07 -5.69 -7.26
N PHE A 116 -5.55 -4.59 -6.68
CA PHE A 116 -6.77 -4.54 -5.88
C PHE A 116 -8.00 -4.85 -6.74
N ASN A 117 -8.17 -4.14 -7.86
CA ASN A 117 -9.33 -4.36 -8.71
C ASN A 117 -9.29 -5.72 -9.42
N SER A 118 -8.12 -6.35 -9.61
CA SER A 118 -8.06 -7.75 -10.09
C SER A 118 -8.68 -8.74 -9.10
N LEU A 119 -8.46 -8.56 -7.79
CA LEU A 119 -9.11 -9.36 -6.75
C LEU A 119 -10.62 -9.09 -6.73
N GLN A 120 -11.02 -7.82 -6.77
CA GLN A 120 -12.43 -7.42 -6.75
C GLN A 120 -13.21 -7.97 -7.95
N VAL A 121 -12.67 -7.82 -9.17
CA VAL A 121 -13.30 -8.33 -10.39
C VAL A 121 -13.34 -9.87 -10.39
N ALA A 122 -12.35 -10.55 -9.81
CA ALA A 122 -12.38 -11.99 -9.68
C ALA A 122 -13.52 -12.50 -8.78
N MET A 123 -13.95 -11.71 -7.78
CA MET A 123 -15.12 -12.05 -6.94
C MET A 123 -16.43 -12.06 -7.72
N GLU A 124 -16.53 -11.29 -8.80
CA GLU A 124 -17.70 -11.22 -9.69
C GLU A 124 -17.76 -12.41 -10.67
N ARG A 125 -16.73 -13.27 -10.68
CA ARG A 125 -16.63 -14.51 -11.49
C ARG A 125 -16.96 -14.34 -12.98
N PRO A 126 -16.38 -13.35 -13.68
CA PRO A 126 -16.57 -13.21 -15.12
C PRO A 126 -16.14 -14.50 -15.85
N PRO A 127 -16.99 -15.12 -16.69
CA PRO A 127 -16.71 -16.45 -17.25
C PRO A 127 -15.42 -16.56 -18.07
N ALA A 128 -14.94 -15.45 -18.63
CA ALA A 128 -13.72 -15.40 -19.43
C ALA A 128 -12.45 -15.24 -18.58
N LEU A 129 -12.55 -14.81 -17.32
CA LEU A 129 -11.40 -14.61 -16.44
C LEU A 129 -10.94 -15.95 -15.88
N ARG A 130 -9.73 -16.38 -16.26
CA ARG A 130 -9.19 -17.69 -15.88
C ARG A 130 -8.11 -17.61 -14.81
N ALA A 131 -7.37 -16.51 -14.76
CA ALA A 131 -6.31 -16.31 -13.78
C ALA A 131 -6.07 -14.82 -13.50
N ILE A 132 -5.54 -14.54 -12.31
CA ILE A 132 -5.06 -13.21 -11.92
C ILE A 132 -3.66 -13.27 -11.31
N VAL A 133 -2.93 -12.15 -11.41
CA VAL A 133 -1.70 -11.87 -10.67
C VAL A 133 -1.87 -10.54 -9.95
N ALA A 134 -2.14 -10.58 -8.64
CA ALA A 134 -2.34 -9.38 -7.82
C ALA A 134 -1.04 -9.01 -7.12
N ILE A 135 -0.46 -7.86 -7.47
CA ILE A 135 0.83 -7.38 -6.96
C ILE A 135 0.57 -6.25 -5.97
N TYR A 136 1.11 -6.37 -4.74
CA TYR A 136 0.95 -5.41 -3.64
C TYR A 136 -0.50 -4.95 -3.47
N ALA A 137 -1.41 -5.92 -3.26
CA ALA A 137 -2.84 -5.69 -3.15
C ALA A 137 -3.36 -5.89 -1.73
N THR A 138 -4.51 -5.31 -1.40
CA THR A 138 -5.22 -5.57 -0.13
C THR A 138 -6.48 -6.44 -0.31
N ASP A 139 -6.88 -7.14 0.74
CA ASP A 139 -8.19 -7.78 0.94
C ASP A 139 -9.10 -7.02 1.92
N ASP A 140 -8.60 -5.95 2.56
CA ASP A 140 -9.32 -5.11 3.53
C ASP A 140 -9.04 -3.62 3.25
N ARG A 141 -9.98 -2.95 2.58
CA ARG A 141 -9.84 -1.53 2.19
C ARG A 141 -9.83 -0.55 3.35
N TYR A 142 -10.30 -0.96 4.54
CA TYR A 142 -10.31 -0.05 5.68
C TYR A 142 -9.02 -0.12 6.46
N ALA A 143 -8.60 -1.32 6.89
CA ALA A 143 -7.49 -1.45 7.84
C ALA A 143 -6.11 -1.57 7.20
N ASP A 144 -6.04 -1.97 5.93
CA ASP A 144 -4.80 -2.30 5.25
C ASP A 144 -4.53 -1.39 4.04
N ASP A 145 -5.48 -0.55 3.62
CA ASP A 145 -5.32 0.43 2.55
C ASP A 145 -4.71 1.76 3.05
N VAL A 146 -4.53 2.77 2.19
CA VAL A 146 -3.99 4.11 2.52
C VAL A 146 -4.86 4.95 3.46
N HIS A 147 -6.02 4.44 3.90
CA HIS A 147 -7.04 5.22 4.60
C HIS A 147 -6.93 5.14 6.13
N TYR A 148 -7.04 3.93 6.69
CA TYR A 148 -6.99 3.69 8.13
C TYR A 148 -6.03 2.55 8.48
N PHE A 149 -5.44 2.61 9.67
CA PHE A 149 -4.61 1.56 10.24
C PHE A 149 -4.95 1.40 11.72
N GLY A 150 -5.32 0.19 12.13
CA GLY A 150 -5.74 -0.06 13.52
C GLY A 150 -6.98 0.72 13.98
N GLY A 151 -7.77 1.28 13.04
CA GLY A 151 -8.88 2.17 13.33
C GLY A 151 -8.48 3.64 13.58
N ALA A 152 -7.25 4.04 13.26
CA ALA A 152 -6.83 5.45 13.19
C ALA A 152 -6.56 5.86 11.75
N LEU A 153 -6.82 7.13 11.42
CA LEU A 153 -6.53 7.72 10.10
C LEU A 153 -5.02 7.62 9.78
N LYS A 154 -4.65 7.17 8.58
CA LYS A 154 -3.25 7.26 8.14
C LYS A 154 -2.90 8.72 7.80
N ALA A 155 -1.78 9.20 8.34
CA ALA A 155 -1.43 10.62 8.26
C ALA A 155 -0.46 10.93 7.13
N LEU A 156 0.60 10.13 6.94
CA LEU A 156 1.56 10.35 5.85
C LEU A 156 0.93 10.25 4.46
N ASP A 157 0.01 9.30 4.26
CA ASP A 157 -0.63 9.10 2.96
C ASP A 157 -1.44 10.31 2.49
N LEU A 158 -1.91 11.16 3.42
CA LEU A 158 -2.61 12.41 3.09
C LEU A 158 -1.74 13.39 2.30
N VAL A 159 -0.42 13.38 2.52
CA VAL A 159 0.53 14.27 1.83
C VAL A 159 0.63 13.94 0.32
N ASP A 160 0.33 12.69 -0.06
CA ASP A 160 0.61 12.17 -1.40
C ASP A 160 -0.69 11.78 -2.14
N TYR A 161 -1.21 10.57 -1.89
CA TYR A 161 -2.22 9.92 -2.73
C TYR A 161 -3.50 10.75 -3.00
N PRO A 162 -4.14 11.40 -2.00
CA PRO A 162 -5.34 12.18 -2.28
C PRO A 162 -5.07 13.40 -3.18
N LEU A 163 -3.96 14.11 -3.00
CA LEU A 163 -3.62 15.26 -3.85
C LEU A 163 -3.11 14.83 -5.22
N PHE A 164 -2.33 13.75 -5.27
CA PHE A 164 -1.93 13.06 -6.49
C PHE A 164 -3.16 12.84 -7.38
N MET A 165 -4.23 12.22 -6.85
CA MET A 165 -5.45 11.97 -7.61
C MET A 165 -6.19 13.25 -8.01
N VAL A 166 -6.28 14.26 -7.13
CA VAL A 166 -6.94 15.53 -7.48
C VAL A 166 -6.24 16.23 -8.65
N ALA A 167 -4.91 16.33 -8.61
CA ALA A 167 -4.13 16.96 -9.69
C ALA A 167 -4.18 16.13 -10.98
N LEU A 168 -4.06 14.80 -10.88
CA LEU A 168 -4.05 13.90 -12.04
C LEU A 168 -5.40 13.87 -12.77
N ASN A 169 -6.51 13.85 -12.02
CA ASN A 169 -7.88 13.90 -12.57
C ASN A 169 -8.22 15.26 -13.20
N ALA A 170 -7.45 16.30 -12.90
CA ALA A 170 -7.61 17.63 -13.49
C ALA A 170 -6.86 17.82 -14.82
N LEU A 171 -6.04 16.85 -15.24
CA LEU A 171 -5.40 16.86 -16.56
C LEU A 171 -6.42 16.52 -17.66
N PRO A 172 -6.28 17.07 -18.89
CA PRO A 172 -7.17 16.74 -20.00
C PRO A 172 -7.04 15.26 -20.38
N PRO A 173 -8.00 14.68 -21.12
CA PRO A 173 -7.67 13.50 -21.92
C PRO A 173 -6.54 13.81 -22.90
N VAL A 174 -5.75 12.80 -23.28
CA VAL A 174 -4.61 13.02 -24.20
C VAL A 174 -5.13 13.51 -25.56
N PRO A 175 -4.79 14.73 -26.00
CA PRO A 175 -5.42 15.34 -27.18
C PRO A 175 -5.28 14.51 -28.46
N ALA A 176 -4.09 13.95 -28.70
CA ALA A 176 -3.80 13.14 -29.88
C ALA A 176 -4.58 11.80 -29.92
N VAL A 177 -4.98 11.28 -28.75
CA VAL A 177 -5.74 10.02 -28.64
C VAL A 177 -7.24 10.27 -28.64
N TYR A 178 -7.69 11.29 -27.90
CA TYR A 178 -9.10 11.64 -27.77
C TYR A 178 -9.65 12.31 -29.04
N GLY A 179 -8.85 13.18 -29.66
CA GLY A 179 -9.23 13.90 -30.86
C GLY A 179 -10.14 15.11 -30.58
N PRO A 180 -10.96 15.53 -31.56
CA PRO A 180 -11.88 16.65 -31.40
C PRO A 180 -12.79 16.49 -30.18
N GLY A 181 -13.02 17.57 -29.43
CA GLY A 181 -13.84 17.53 -28.21
C GLY A 181 -13.05 17.39 -26.91
N TRP A 182 -11.72 17.23 -26.97
CA TRP A 182 -10.89 16.99 -25.77
C TRP A 182 -10.92 18.14 -24.77
N ARG A 183 -11.17 19.39 -25.22
CA ARG A 183 -11.23 20.57 -24.35
C ARG A 183 -12.54 20.65 -23.59
N GLU A 184 -13.63 20.32 -24.27
CA GLU A 184 -14.98 20.23 -23.71
C GLU A 184 -15.04 19.08 -22.68
N GLU A 185 -14.42 17.95 -23.01
CA GLU A 185 -14.20 16.85 -22.07
C GLU A 185 -13.38 17.28 -20.85
N TRP A 186 -12.27 18.00 -21.09
CA TRP A 186 -11.40 18.50 -20.03
C TRP A 186 -12.14 19.46 -19.08
N GLU A 187 -12.89 20.41 -19.63
CA GLU A 187 -13.71 21.34 -18.86
C GLU A 187 -14.70 20.59 -17.98
N ARG A 188 -15.44 19.62 -18.54
CA ARG A 188 -16.38 18.80 -17.76
C ARG A 188 -15.70 18.06 -16.62
N ARG A 189 -14.51 17.48 -16.84
CA ARG A 189 -13.77 16.78 -15.78
C ARG A 189 -13.32 17.72 -14.68
N VAL A 190 -12.75 18.87 -15.02
CA VAL A 190 -12.32 19.85 -14.01
C VAL A 190 -13.51 20.37 -13.20
N GLU A 191 -14.66 20.60 -13.83
CA GLU A 191 -15.90 20.99 -13.16
C GLU A 191 -16.49 19.90 -12.27
N ALA A 192 -16.33 18.62 -12.63
CA ALA A 192 -16.86 17.49 -11.86
C ALA A 192 -15.87 16.89 -10.84
N ASN A 193 -14.59 17.25 -10.89
CA ASN A 193 -13.55 16.72 -10.01
C ASN A 193 -13.86 17.03 -8.54
N GLU A 194 -14.10 16.04 -7.71
CA GLU A 194 -14.29 16.22 -6.26
C GLU A 194 -13.18 15.49 -5.51
N PRO A 195 -12.54 16.12 -4.50
CA PRO A 195 -11.51 15.44 -3.71
C PRO A 195 -12.07 14.24 -2.95
N TRP A 196 -11.57 13.05 -3.27
CA TRP A 196 -12.01 11.78 -2.67
C TRP A 196 -11.77 11.73 -1.15
N VAL A 197 -10.74 12.43 -0.66
CA VAL A 197 -10.37 12.53 0.76
C VAL A 197 -11.53 12.96 1.66
N PHE A 198 -12.47 13.77 1.16
CA PHE A 198 -13.63 14.18 1.96
C PHE A 198 -14.50 12.99 2.34
N ARG A 199 -14.78 12.11 1.37
CA ARG A 199 -15.57 10.90 1.61
C ARG A 199 -14.84 9.95 2.56
N TRP A 200 -13.54 9.77 2.36
CA TRP A 200 -12.72 8.91 3.22
C TRP A 200 -12.73 9.37 4.67
N LEU A 201 -12.59 10.69 4.89
CA LEU A 201 -12.65 11.30 6.23
C LEU A 201 -14.06 11.29 6.84
N GLU A 202 -15.13 11.22 6.04
CA GLU A 202 -16.49 11.04 6.54
C GLU A 202 -16.78 9.59 6.97
N GLU A 203 -16.15 8.62 6.30
CA GLU A 203 -16.30 7.18 6.49
C GLU A 203 -15.28 6.60 7.50
N GLN A 204 -15.30 7.10 8.74
CA GLN A 204 -14.26 6.81 9.75
C GLN A 204 -14.30 5.41 10.39
N THR A 205 -15.24 4.55 10.00
CA THR A 205 -15.48 3.23 10.60
C THR A 205 -15.74 2.19 9.52
N TRP A 206 -15.46 0.92 9.81
CA TRP A 206 -15.86 -0.18 8.92
C TRP A 206 -17.36 -0.11 8.63
N GLY A 207 -17.76 -0.20 7.37
CA GLY A 207 -19.13 0.00 6.95
C GLY A 207 -19.36 -0.35 5.48
N PRO A 208 -20.56 -0.09 4.93
CA PRO A 208 -20.88 -0.44 3.54
C PRO A 208 -19.89 0.12 2.52
N TYR A 209 -19.35 1.33 2.75
CA TYR A 209 -18.39 1.95 1.86
C TYR A 209 -17.09 1.14 1.73
N TRP A 210 -16.47 0.76 2.85
CA TRP A 210 -15.23 -0.03 2.86
C TRP A 210 -15.44 -1.50 2.55
N ARG A 211 -16.60 -2.03 2.92
CA ARG A 211 -16.98 -3.41 2.61
C ARG A 211 -17.03 -3.61 1.10
N HIS A 212 -17.48 -2.60 0.36
CA HIS A 212 -17.38 -2.58 -1.10
C HIS A 212 -15.92 -2.60 -1.54
N GLY A 213 -15.53 -3.64 -2.27
CA GLY A 213 -14.17 -3.83 -2.77
C GLY A 213 -13.20 -4.49 -1.77
N SER A 214 -13.67 -4.98 -0.63
CA SER A 214 -12.88 -5.80 0.29
C SER A 214 -13.17 -7.29 0.10
N LEU A 215 -12.12 -8.09 -0.09
CA LEU A 215 -12.21 -9.54 -0.29
C LEU A 215 -12.49 -10.32 1.00
N ARG A 216 -12.13 -9.77 2.16
CA ARG A 216 -12.15 -10.46 3.46
C ARG A 216 -13.50 -11.06 3.88
N GLU A 217 -14.60 -10.54 3.34
CA GLU A 217 -15.95 -11.04 3.61
C GLU A 217 -16.25 -12.38 2.91
N ASP A 218 -15.69 -12.63 1.72
CA ASP A 218 -15.93 -13.85 0.96
C ASP A 218 -14.78 -14.19 -0.01
N TYR A 219 -13.71 -14.79 0.52
CA TYR A 219 -12.63 -15.36 -0.29
C TYR A 219 -13.12 -16.48 -1.24
N GLY A 220 -14.24 -17.13 -0.93
CA GLY A 220 -14.83 -18.19 -1.75
C GLY A 220 -15.48 -17.69 -3.04
N ALA A 221 -15.63 -16.37 -3.19
CA ALA A 221 -16.10 -15.74 -4.42
C ALA A 221 -15.11 -15.91 -5.58
N ILE A 222 -13.80 -16.06 -5.31
CA ILE A 222 -12.77 -16.17 -6.35
C ILE A 222 -12.63 -17.61 -6.85
N GLU A 223 -12.93 -17.81 -8.13
CA GLU A 223 -12.75 -19.10 -8.84
C GLU A 223 -11.54 -19.11 -9.79
N ALA A 224 -11.13 -17.93 -10.28
CA ALA A 224 -9.94 -17.76 -11.10
C ALA A 224 -8.68 -18.19 -10.35
N ALA A 225 -7.70 -18.74 -11.06
CA ALA A 225 -6.41 -19.07 -10.44
C ALA A 225 -5.71 -17.78 -9.99
N THR A 226 -5.30 -17.69 -8.73
CA THR A 226 -4.75 -16.45 -8.15
C THR A 226 -3.28 -16.58 -7.75
N MET A 227 -2.42 -15.78 -8.35
CA MET A 227 -1.07 -15.52 -7.83
C MET A 227 -1.06 -14.20 -7.07
N LEU A 228 -0.56 -14.23 -5.83
CA LEU A 228 -0.28 -13.03 -5.04
C LEU A 228 1.22 -12.74 -5.06
N VAL A 229 1.58 -11.49 -5.33
CA VAL A 229 2.95 -10.98 -5.18
C VAL A 229 2.94 -9.92 -4.09
N ALA A 230 3.75 -10.13 -3.05
CA ALA A 230 3.80 -9.26 -1.88
C ALA A 230 5.24 -8.89 -1.51
N GLY A 231 5.38 -7.81 -0.74
CA GLY A 231 6.65 -7.32 -0.23
C GLY A 231 6.67 -7.24 1.29
N TRP A 232 7.77 -7.64 1.94
CA TRP A 232 7.93 -7.48 3.38
C TRP A 232 8.24 -6.04 3.80
N ALA A 233 8.59 -5.16 2.87
CA ALA A 233 8.72 -3.74 3.12
C ALA A 233 7.56 -2.93 2.51
N ASP A 234 6.54 -3.63 2.00
CA ASP A 234 5.32 -3.06 1.42
C ASP A 234 4.20 -2.91 2.46
N GLY A 235 3.32 -1.94 2.26
CA GLY A 235 2.19 -1.66 3.17
C GLY A 235 1.05 -2.67 3.07
N TYR A 236 0.91 -3.39 1.97
CA TYR A 236 -0.18 -4.32 1.70
C TYR A 236 0.17 -5.78 2.01
N ARG A 237 1.24 -6.01 2.78
CA ARG A 237 1.72 -7.35 3.16
C ARG A 237 0.68 -8.21 3.87
N ASN A 238 -0.31 -7.60 4.55
CA ASN A 238 -1.28 -8.31 5.39
C ASN A 238 -2.24 -9.19 4.60
N ASN A 239 -2.48 -8.90 3.33
CA ASN A 239 -3.29 -9.73 2.44
C ASN A 239 -2.63 -11.10 2.17
N SER A 240 -1.29 -11.18 2.17
CA SER A 240 -0.52 -12.34 1.69
C SER A 240 -0.94 -13.69 2.30
N LEU A 241 -0.51 -13.97 3.53
CA LEU A 241 -0.72 -15.26 4.20
C LEU A 241 -2.20 -15.49 4.53
N ARG A 242 -2.93 -14.43 4.90
CA ARG A 242 -4.37 -14.48 5.19
C ARG A 242 -5.18 -14.97 4.00
N THR A 243 -4.98 -14.38 2.82
CA THR A 243 -5.72 -14.75 1.60
C THR A 243 -5.32 -16.12 1.10
N ILE A 244 -4.04 -16.50 1.18
CA ILE A 244 -3.60 -17.85 0.80
C ILE A 244 -4.24 -18.94 1.67
N ALA A 245 -4.35 -18.72 2.99
CA ALA A 245 -5.06 -19.65 3.86
C ALA A 245 -6.55 -19.80 3.48
N ALA A 246 -7.19 -18.73 3.00
CA ALA A 246 -8.63 -18.69 2.79
C ALA A 246 -9.07 -19.10 1.37
N LEU A 247 -8.26 -18.83 0.34
CA LEU A 247 -8.58 -19.14 -1.05
C LEU A 247 -8.72 -20.64 -1.31
N ARG A 248 -9.70 -21.01 -2.14
CA ARG A 248 -9.99 -22.40 -2.52
C ARG A 248 -9.64 -22.70 -3.98
N CYS A 249 -9.44 -21.68 -4.80
CA CYS A 249 -8.96 -21.80 -6.16
C CYS A 249 -7.47 -22.21 -6.19
N PRO A 250 -6.93 -22.59 -7.37
CA PRO A 250 -5.49 -22.72 -7.55
C PRO A 250 -4.81 -21.40 -7.16
N LYS A 251 -3.79 -21.49 -6.30
CA LYS A 251 -3.20 -20.30 -5.67
C LYS A 251 -1.69 -20.41 -5.57
N ARG A 252 -1.01 -19.26 -5.58
CA ARG A 252 0.42 -19.13 -5.35
C ARG A 252 0.73 -17.83 -4.62
N LEU A 253 1.69 -17.84 -3.70
CA LEU A 253 2.25 -16.65 -3.07
C LEU A 253 3.73 -16.54 -3.40
N LEU A 254 4.12 -15.37 -3.88
CA LEU A 254 5.50 -14.94 -4.00
C LEU A 254 5.69 -13.72 -3.12
N ILE A 255 6.43 -13.85 -2.02
CA ILE A 255 6.65 -12.75 -1.08
C ILE A 255 8.14 -12.49 -0.87
N GLY A 256 8.59 -11.34 -1.37
CA GLY A 256 9.98 -10.91 -1.34
C GLY A 256 10.25 -9.81 -0.31
N PRO A 257 11.49 -9.31 -0.25
CA PRO A 257 11.88 -8.23 0.66
C PRO A 257 11.36 -6.84 0.24
N TRP A 258 10.72 -6.75 -0.91
CA TRP A 258 10.44 -5.53 -1.64
C TRP A 258 9.52 -4.54 -0.90
N SER A 259 9.71 -3.27 -1.21
CA SER A 259 8.81 -2.14 -0.93
C SER A 259 7.70 -2.04 -1.99
N HIS A 260 6.89 -0.97 -1.94
CA HIS A 260 5.83 -0.69 -2.92
C HIS A 260 6.39 -0.22 -4.28
N ALA A 261 7.27 -1.03 -4.87
CA ALA A 261 8.01 -0.77 -6.10
C ALA A 261 8.22 -2.06 -6.89
N ALA A 262 8.51 -1.96 -8.19
CA ALA A 262 8.71 -3.12 -9.05
C ALA A 262 9.78 -4.08 -8.49
N THR A 263 9.55 -5.39 -8.56
CA THR A 263 10.40 -6.40 -7.90
C THR A 263 11.84 -6.45 -8.42
N ASP A 264 12.09 -5.91 -9.61
CA ASP A 264 13.41 -5.84 -10.24
C ASP A 264 14.18 -4.56 -9.86
N THR A 265 13.49 -3.49 -9.43
CA THR A 265 14.10 -2.20 -9.04
C THR A 265 14.00 -1.86 -7.56
N SER A 266 13.17 -2.60 -6.80
CA SER A 266 12.82 -2.29 -5.42
C SER A 266 14.01 -2.21 -4.46
N LEU A 267 13.81 -1.46 -3.38
CA LEU A 267 14.72 -1.31 -2.24
C LEU A 267 13.93 -1.56 -0.94
N PRO A 268 14.28 -2.60 -0.15
CA PRO A 268 15.45 -3.47 -0.30
C PRO A 268 15.23 -4.64 -1.29
N GLY A 269 16.34 -5.13 -1.84
CA GLY A 269 16.45 -6.42 -2.52
C GLY A 269 16.75 -7.59 -1.55
N PRO A 270 17.04 -8.79 -2.07
CA PRO A 270 17.36 -9.11 -3.46
C PRO A 270 16.18 -8.99 -4.43
N ASN A 271 16.48 -8.44 -5.60
CA ASN A 271 15.52 -8.19 -6.67
C ASN A 271 15.41 -9.37 -7.63
N ILE A 272 14.26 -9.52 -8.27
CA ILE A 272 14.01 -10.55 -9.29
C ILE A 272 13.26 -9.96 -10.47
N ASP A 273 13.41 -10.57 -11.64
CA ASP A 273 12.51 -10.34 -12.76
C ASP A 273 11.24 -11.19 -12.59
N LEU A 274 10.11 -10.53 -12.40
CA LEU A 274 8.81 -11.17 -12.16
C LEU A 274 8.17 -11.73 -13.45
N VAL A 275 8.51 -11.17 -14.62
CA VAL A 275 7.85 -11.52 -15.89
C VAL A 275 7.95 -13.01 -16.22
N PRO A 276 9.11 -13.69 -16.06
CA PRO A 276 9.20 -15.13 -16.24
C PRO A 276 8.24 -15.94 -15.36
N GLU A 277 8.04 -15.54 -14.10
CA GLU A 277 7.10 -16.24 -13.19
C GLU A 277 5.65 -16.03 -13.62
N MET A 278 5.30 -14.80 -14.04
CA MET A 278 3.98 -14.53 -14.62
C MET A 278 3.73 -15.33 -15.89
N LEU A 279 4.70 -15.42 -16.81
CA LEU A 279 4.55 -16.19 -18.04
C LEU A 279 4.27 -17.68 -17.76
N ARG A 280 4.94 -18.27 -16.76
CA ARG A 280 4.64 -19.65 -16.32
C ARG A 280 3.21 -19.77 -15.81
N TRP A 281 2.76 -18.80 -15.03
CA TRP A 281 1.38 -18.76 -14.53
C TRP A 281 0.36 -18.64 -15.66
N TRP A 282 0.56 -17.70 -16.58
CA TRP A 282 -0.31 -17.48 -17.72
C TRP A 282 -0.35 -18.66 -18.68
N ASP A 283 0.81 -19.29 -18.95
CA ASP A 283 0.89 -20.46 -19.82
C ASP A 283 0.04 -21.60 -19.26
N ARG A 284 0.06 -21.80 -17.94
CA ARG A 284 -0.75 -22.83 -17.30
C ARG A 284 -2.24 -22.55 -17.41
N TRP A 285 -2.68 -21.35 -17.03
CA TRP A 285 -4.11 -21.08 -16.81
C TRP A 285 -4.85 -20.45 -17.99
N LEU A 286 -4.12 -19.77 -18.89
CA LEU A 286 -4.71 -19.17 -20.10
C LEU A 286 -4.51 -20.03 -21.34
N ARG A 287 -3.48 -20.89 -21.37
CA ARG A 287 -3.15 -21.77 -22.52
C ARG A 287 -3.22 -23.26 -22.22
N GLY A 288 -3.34 -23.66 -20.96
CA GLY A 288 -3.38 -25.07 -20.56
C GLY A 288 -2.03 -25.80 -20.70
N VAL A 289 -0.92 -25.07 -20.81
CA VAL A 289 0.43 -25.65 -20.91
C VAL A 289 0.78 -26.37 -19.62
N ASP A 290 1.27 -27.60 -19.73
CA ASP A 290 1.77 -28.34 -18.57
C ASP A 290 3.25 -28.00 -18.30
N ASN A 291 3.48 -26.94 -17.53
CA ASN A 291 4.81 -26.46 -17.13
C ASN A 291 5.11 -26.67 -15.63
N GLY A 292 4.24 -27.40 -14.93
CA GLY A 292 4.39 -27.77 -13.53
C GLY A 292 4.16 -26.68 -12.48
N VAL A 293 3.84 -25.43 -12.87
CA VAL A 293 3.66 -24.32 -11.90
C VAL A 293 2.54 -24.57 -10.88
N ASP A 294 1.55 -25.40 -11.26
CA ASP A 294 0.41 -25.80 -10.43
C ASP A 294 0.72 -26.97 -9.47
N ARG A 295 1.93 -27.52 -9.54
CA ARG A 295 2.42 -28.61 -8.68
C ARG A 295 3.61 -28.20 -7.81
N GLU A 296 4.08 -26.97 -7.98
CA GLU A 296 5.09 -26.38 -7.09
C GLU A 296 4.48 -26.08 -5.71
N PRO A 297 5.32 -25.95 -4.66
CA PRO A 297 4.86 -25.46 -3.37
C PRO A 297 4.09 -24.14 -3.49
N GLU A 298 3.00 -24.00 -2.73
CA GLU A 298 2.09 -22.85 -2.82
C GLU A 298 2.80 -21.51 -2.54
N ILE A 299 3.86 -21.50 -1.73
CA ILE A 299 4.46 -20.27 -1.20
C ILE A 299 5.96 -20.27 -1.47
N ALA A 300 6.43 -19.26 -2.20
CA ALA A 300 7.82 -18.86 -2.23
C ALA A 300 8.00 -17.61 -1.36
N VAL A 301 8.77 -17.74 -0.28
CA VAL A 301 8.97 -16.68 0.73
C VAL A 301 10.45 -16.36 0.89
N PHE A 302 10.78 -15.08 0.88
CA PHE A 302 12.06 -14.59 1.34
C PHE A 302 12.04 -14.46 2.86
N VAL A 303 12.86 -15.23 3.57
CA VAL A 303 12.93 -15.18 5.04
C VAL A 303 14.00 -14.19 5.46
N ARG A 304 13.58 -13.11 6.12
CA ARG A 304 14.48 -12.03 6.55
C ARG A 304 15.28 -12.43 7.79
N ARG A 305 16.50 -11.89 7.87
CA ARG A 305 17.42 -12.00 8.99
C ARG A 305 17.87 -10.60 9.44
N PRO A 306 18.41 -10.47 10.66
CA PRO A 306 18.75 -9.18 11.22
C PRO A 306 19.75 -8.46 10.33
N THR A 307 19.35 -7.28 9.88
CA THR A 307 20.16 -6.37 9.08
C THR A 307 20.11 -5.03 9.79
N ARG A 308 21.25 -4.33 9.83
CA ARG A 308 21.32 -3.04 10.51
C ARG A 308 20.27 -2.09 9.90
N PRO A 309 19.40 -1.46 10.71
CA PRO A 309 18.42 -0.52 10.20
C PRO A 309 19.08 0.62 9.43
N ASP A 310 18.57 0.88 8.24
CA ASP A 310 19.00 1.95 7.34
C ASP A 310 17.78 2.40 6.53
N PRO A 311 17.40 3.69 6.55
CA PRO A 311 16.30 4.20 5.73
C PRO A 311 16.43 3.90 4.23
N PHE A 312 17.67 3.71 3.76
CA PHE A 312 18.07 3.45 2.37
C PHE A 312 18.70 2.06 2.20
N LEU A 313 18.13 1.04 2.84
CA LEU A 313 18.67 -0.31 2.82
C LEU A 313 18.69 -0.93 1.41
N PRO A 314 19.87 -1.22 0.80
CA PRO A 314 19.92 -1.77 -0.55
C PRO A 314 19.45 -3.22 -0.63
N GLU A 315 19.86 -4.02 0.34
CA GLU A 315 19.50 -5.43 0.46
C GLU A 315 19.30 -5.79 1.93
N VAL A 316 18.35 -6.70 2.19
CA VAL A 316 18.17 -7.29 3.52
C VAL A 316 18.78 -8.71 3.54
N ARG A 317 19.46 -9.05 4.63
CA ARG A 317 19.98 -10.42 4.85
C ARG A 317 18.80 -11.40 4.88
N GLY A 318 18.99 -12.57 4.30
CA GLY A 318 17.96 -13.60 4.31
C GLY A 318 18.15 -14.66 3.22
N GLY A 319 17.08 -15.39 2.93
CA GLY A 319 17.10 -16.36 1.85
C GLY A 319 15.70 -16.84 1.44
N TRP A 320 15.59 -17.21 0.16
CA TRP A 320 14.38 -17.78 -0.41
C TRP A 320 14.17 -19.23 0.05
N ARG A 321 12.91 -19.56 0.33
CA ARG A 321 12.45 -20.90 0.69
C ARG A 321 11.03 -21.14 0.17
N TYR A 322 10.70 -22.41 -0.04
CA TYR A 322 9.31 -22.85 -0.22
C TYR A 322 8.62 -23.25 1.09
N GLU A 323 7.36 -22.85 1.23
CA GLU A 323 6.39 -23.50 2.13
C GLU A 323 5.29 -24.17 1.29
N PRO A 324 4.98 -25.45 1.53
CA PRO A 324 4.07 -26.20 0.67
C PRO A 324 2.62 -25.75 0.79
N ARG A 325 2.23 -25.17 1.93
CA ARG A 325 0.88 -24.67 2.20
C ARG A 325 0.89 -23.67 3.35
N TRP A 326 -0.20 -22.92 3.51
CA TRP A 326 -0.47 -22.11 4.70
C TRP A 326 -1.80 -22.47 5.37
N PRO A 327 -1.89 -22.55 6.72
CA PRO A 327 -0.79 -22.46 7.69
C PRO A 327 0.26 -23.58 7.52
N ALA A 328 1.53 -23.25 7.77
CA ALA A 328 2.62 -24.22 7.70
C ALA A 328 2.45 -25.32 8.78
N GLU A 329 2.78 -26.57 8.47
CA GLU A 329 2.64 -27.71 9.42
C GLU A 329 3.48 -27.55 10.68
N ARG A 330 4.61 -26.85 10.54
CA ARG A 330 5.56 -26.54 11.59
C ARG A 330 5.24 -25.27 12.37
N LEU A 331 4.13 -24.58 12.05
CA LEU A 331 3.70 -23.39 12.76
C LEU A 331 3.25 -23.73 14.19
N ARG A 332 3.79 -23.02 15.18
CA ARG A 332 3.47 -23.14 16.59
C ARG A 332 3.30 -21.74 17.18
N GLU A 333 2.34 -21.61 18.08
CA GLU A 333 2.20 -20.38 18.87
C GLU A 333 3.20 -20.42 20.02
N ARG A 334 4.09 -19.42 20.06
CA ARG A 334 5.02 -19.20 21.18
C ARG A 334 4.58 -17.97 21.96
N THR A 335 4.06 -18.18 23.16
CA THR A 335 3.59 -17.10 24.03
C THR A 335 4.70 -16.62 24.97
N LEU A 336 4.93 -15.32 24.99
CA LEU A 336 5.87 -14.61 25.86
C LEU A 336 5.05 -13.70 26.79
N ARG A 337 5.03 -14.00 28.09
CA ARG A 337 4.33 -13.14 29.06
C ARG A 337 5.18 -11.92 29.35
N LEU A 338 4.55 -10.74 29.43
CA LEU A 338 5.26 -9.50 29.76
C LEU A 338 5.78 -9.52 31.20
N ALA A 339 5.14 -10.27 32.10
CA ALA A 339 5.62 -10.48 33.47
C ALA A 339 6.97 -11.21 33.56
N ASP A 340 7.34 -11.98 32.52
CA ASP A 340 8.60 -12.71 32.44
C ASP A 340 9.71 -11.89 31.73
N ALA A 341 9.38 -10.72 31.19
CA ALA A 341 10.32 -9.84 30.50
C ALA A 341 11.10 -8.96 31.48
N SER A 342 12.33 -8.57 31.12
CA SER A 342 12.92 -7.37 31.72
C SER A 342 12.24 -6.15 31.13
N GLY A 343 11.76 -5.24 31.97
CA GLY A 343 10.99 -4.08 31.53
C GLY A 343 10.99 -2.96 32.57
N PRO A 344 9.99 -2.06 32.54
CA PRO A 344 9.93 -0.91 33.45
C PRO A 344 10.03 -1.33 34.94
N PRO A 345 10.65 -0.50 35.80
CA PRO A 345 10.79 -0.83 37.22
C PRO A 345 9.45 -0.68 37.96
N GLY A 346 9.18 -1.58 38.91
CA GLY A 346 8.01 -1.51 39.78
C GLY A 346 7.18 -2.79 39.81
N SER A 347 6.23 -2.86 40.73
CA SER A 347 5.30 -3.99 40.91
C SER A 347 3.84 -3.66 40.57
N GLY A 348 3.56 -2.40 40.22
CA GLY A 348 2.23 -1.94 39.80
C GLY A 348 2.09 -1.88 38.27
N PRO A 349 0.96 -1.36 37.77
CA PRO A 349 0.75 -1.19 36.34
C PRO A 349 1.79 -0.26 35.71
N ASP A 350 2.22 -0.58 34.50
CA ASP A 350 3.16 0.25 33.75
C ASP A 350 2.43 1.47 33.18
N ARG A 351 3.01 2.66 33.30
CA ARG A 351 2.38 3.93 32.90
C ARG A 351 3.02 4.49 31.65
N LEU A 352 2.19 4.85 30.68
CA LEU A 352 2.61 5.43 29.40
C LEU A 352 1.88 6.76 29.18
N GLN A 353 2.62 7.85 29.02
CA GLN A 353 2.02 9.15 28.72
C GLN A 353 1.57 9.20 27.26
N VAL A 354 0.38 9.73 27.01
CA VAL A 354 -0.13 9.91 25.65
C VAL A 354 0.59 11.09 25.00
N ARG A 355 1.38 10.79 23.97
CA ARG A 355 2.21 11.73 23.20
C ARG A 355 1.95 11.52 21.71
N GLY A 356 1.87 12.60 20.95
CA GLY A 356 1.51 12.57 19.54
C GLY A 356 2.68 12.34 18.58
N ASP A 357 3.92 12.62 18.98
CA ASP A 357 5.12 12.56 18.13
C ASP A 357 6.03 11.35 18.42
N VAL A 358 5.43 10.20 18.72
CA VAL A 358 6.15 8.91 18.82
C VAL A 358 5.80 8.06 17.61
N GLY A 359 6.81 7.41 17.02
CA GLY A 359 6.62 6.45 15.93
C GLY A 359 7.47 6.73 14.68
N TRP A 360 8.18 7.87 14.62
CA TRP A 360 8.79 8.36 13.39
C TRP A 360 10.00 7.55 12.93
N THR A 361 10.54 6.68 13.78
CA THR A 361 11.58 5.72 13.40
C THR A 361 11.02 4.49 12.69
N ALA A 362 9.70 4.31 12.66
CA ALA A 362 9.06 3.24 11.89
C ALA A 362 9.18 3.48 10.37
N TRP A 363 8.81 2.47 9.58
CA TRP A 363 8.81 2.62 8.12
C TRP A 363 7.71 3.57 7.63
N ILE A 364 7.82 4.04 6.38
CA ILE A 364 6.76 4.69 5.60
C ILE A 364 6.07 3.64 4.73
N SER A 365 4.79 3.37 4.98
CA SER A 365 4.17 2.09 4.60
C SER A 365 3.76 1.98 3.13
N CYS A 366 3.28 3.06 2.50
CA CYS A 366 2.69 3.03 1.16
C CYS A 366 3.26 4.13 0.25
N ALA A 367 4.58 4.30 0.23
CA ALA A 367 5.20 5.32 -0.61
C ALA A 367 5.36 4.85 -2.08
N GLY A 368 4.36 5.08 -2.93
CA GLY A 368 4.36 4.63 -4.33
C GLY A 368 5.37 5.34 -5.26
N HIS A 369 5.96 6.45 -4.83
CA HIS A 369 6.96 7.22 -5.60
C HIS A 369 8.27 7.47 -4.84
N LEU A 370 8.43 6.91 -3.65
CA LEU A 370 9.63 7.12 -2.82
C LEU A 370 10.31 5.77 -2.67
N PRO A 371 11.57 5.58 -3.08
CA PRO A 371 12.15 4.25 -2.94
C PRO A 371 12.50 3.94 -1.47
N TYR A 372 12.25 4.85 -0.52
CA TYR A 372 12.86 4.79 0.80
C TYR A 372 12.01 5.41 1.90
N GLY A 373 12.23 4.85 3.09
CA GLY A 373 11.38 4.98 4.27
C GLY A 373 11.44 3.69 5.07
N GLN A 374 12.51 2.92 4.97
CA GLN A 374 12.70 1.72 5.80
C GLN A 374 12.83 2.13 7.26
N PRO A 375 12.53 1.24 8.22
CA PRO A 375 12.67 1.56 9.62
C PRO A 375 14.10 1.99 9.95
N ALA A 376 14.22 3.06 10.74
CA ALA A 376 15.47 3.42 11.39
C ALA A 376 15.68 2.57 12.64
N ASP A 377 16.80 2.78 13.34
CA ASP A 377 17.00 2.24 14.68
C ASP A 377 15.89 2.77 15.60
N GLN A 378 15.21 1.89 16.34
CA GLN A 378 14.00 2.25 17.10
C GLN A 378 14.29 3.00 18.40
N ARG A 379 15.54 3.04 18.88
CA ARG A 379 15.93 3.66 20.17
C ARG A 379 15.40 5.08 20.42
N PRO A 380 15.33 5.99 19.43
CA PRO A 380 14.70 7.29 19.61
C PRO A 380 13.22 7.24 20.01
N ASP A 381 12.44 6.30 19.47
CA ASP A 381 11.05 6.09 19.86
C ASP A 381 10.91 5.31 21.18
N GLU A 382 11.82 4.37 21.44
CA GLU A 382 11.85 3.60 22.69
C GLU A 382 11.96 4.49 23.94
N ALA A 383 12.63 5.64 23.82
CA ALA A 383 12.73 6.64 24.90
C ALA A 383 11.37 7.18 25.40
N PHE A 384 10.32 7.03 24.59
CA PHE A 384 8.95 7.43 24.90
C PHE A 384 7.95 6.26 24.85
N SER A 385 8.46 5.02 24.95
CA SER A 385 7.68 3.78 24.89
C SER A 385 7.92 2.93 26.14
N LEU A 386 7.06 1.93 26.37
CA LEU A 386 7.32 0.87 27.34
C LEU A 386 7.99 -0.31 26.63
N SER A 387 9.24 -0.61 26.97
CA SER A 387 10.00 -1.71 26.36
C SER A 387 10.04 -2.96 27.26
N TYR A 388 9.74 -4.12 26.68
CA TYR A 388 9.79 -5.42 27.32
C TYR A 388 10.73 -6.35 26.54
N ASP A 389 11.78 -6.84 27.19
CA ASP A 389 12.83 -7.67 26.57
C ASP A 389 12.78 -9.12 27.06
N TRP A 390 12.90 -10.06 26.11
CA TRP A 390 13.16 -11.47 26.38
C TRP A 390 14.51 -11.89 25.78
N GLY A 391 15.28 -12.66 26.54
CA GLY A 391 16.58 -13.18 26.12
C GLY A 391 17.77 -12.61 26.92
N PRO A 392 19.00 -12.70 26.39
CA PRO A 392 19.35 -13.04 25.01
C PRO A 392 18.97 -14.47 24.64
N LEU A 393 18.70 -14.72 23.35
CA LEU A 393 18.36 -16.05 22.85
C LEU A 393 19.59 -16.95 22.79
N GLU A 394 19.43 -18.22 23.17
CA GLU A 394 20.49 -19.23 23.04
C GLU A 394 20.48 -19.89 21.65
N GLU A 395 19.33 -19.97 21.00
CA GLU A 395 19.11 -20.60 19.70
C GLU A 395 18.32 -19.68 18.76
N GLU A 396 18.40 -19.93 17.44
CA GLU A 396 17.60 -19.20 16.45
C GLU A 396 16.09 -19.38 16.71
N LEU A 397 15.33 -18.29 16.63
CA LEU A 397 13.87 -18.32 16.60
C LEU A 397 13.36 -17.76 15.27
N GLU A 398 12.76 -18.62 14.46
CA GLU A 398 12.09 -18.21 13.22
C GLU A 398 10.62 -17.92 13.48
N ILE A 399 10.13 -16.79 12.95
CA ILE A 399 8.70 -16.46 12.89
C ILE A 399 8.25 -16.23 11.45
N LEU A 400 7.02 -16.63 11.15
CA LEU A 400 6.32 -16.32 9.89
C LEU A 400 4.83 -16.18 10.19
N GLY A 401 4.23 -15.04 9.87
CA GLY A 401 2.80 -14.79 10.13
C GLY A 401 2.57 -13.49 10.88
N TYR A 402 1.48 -13.45 11.65
CA TYR A 402 1.00 -12.27 12.38
C TYR A 402 1.25 -12.45 13.89
N PRO A 403 2.22 -11.76 14.49
CA PRO A 403 2.33 -11.68 15.94
C PRO A 403 1.09 -11.03 16.55
N ARG A 404 0.77 -11.37 17.79
CA ARG A 404 -0.40 -10.83 18.49
C ARG A 404 -0.09 -10.46 19.93
N LEU A 405 -0.43 -9.24 20.30
CA LEU A 405 -0.42 -8.78 21.68
C LEU A 405 -1.81 -8.91 22.28
N GLU A 406 -1.92 -9.47 23.47
CA GLU A 406 -3.08 -9.34 24.34
C GLU A 406 -2.67 -8.62 25.62
N ALA A 407 -3.44 -7.64 26.05
CA ALA A 407 -3.16 -6.88 27.27
C ALA A 407 -4.43 -6.33 27.89
N THR A 408 -4.42 -6.09 29.21
CA THR A 408 -5.39 -5.22 29.85
C THR A 408 -4.83 -3.80 29.96
N VAL A 409 -5.61 -2.85 29.44
CA VAL A 409 -5.23 -1.44 29.31
C VAL A 409 -6.31 -0.57 29.94
N ALA A 410 -5.94 0.40 30.77
CA ALA A 410 -6.83 1.49 31.15
C ALA A 410 -6.30 2.81 30.58
N SER A 411 -7.21 3.74 30.29
CA SER A 411 -6.87 5.08 29.80
C SER A 411 -7.47 6.14 30.70
N SER A 412 -6.82 7.28 30.88
CA SER A 412 -7.40 8.44 31.56
C SER A 412 -8.33 9.28 30.66
N VAL A 413 -8.40 8.97 29.37
CA VAL A 413 -9.15 9.71 28.35
C VAL A 413 -10.08 8.80 27.54
N PRO A 414 -11.16 9.34 26.93
CA PRO A 414 -12.13 8.51 26.22
C PRO A 414 -11.66 7.95 24.87
N VAL A 415 -10.57 8.49 24.30
CA VAL A 415 -9.98 8.02 23.05
C VAL A 415 -8.46 8.09 23.19
N ALA A 416 -7.80 6.95 23.01
CA ALA A 416 -6.34 6.83 23.04
C ALA A 416 -5.90 5.66 22.16
N TYR A 417 -4.66 5.72 21.67
CA TYR A 417 -4.09 4.73 20.76
C TYR A 417 -3.01 3.94 21.47
N LEU A 418 -2.82 2.70 21.02
CA LEU A 418 -1.73 1.85 21.47
C LEU A 418 -1.07 1.22 20.25
N SER A 419 0.18 1.58 20.02
CA SER A 419 1.05 0.97 19.01
C SER A 419 1.92 -0.08 19.69
N ALA A 420 2.03 -1.25 19.08
CA ALA A 420 2.85 -2.38 19.51
C ALA A 420 3.89 -2.66 18.42
N LYS A 421 5.17 -2.52 18.75
CA LYS A 421 6.29 -2.76 17.83
C LYS A 421 7.09 -3.96 18.32
N LEU A 422 7.26 -4.95 17.44
CA LEU A 422 8.15 -6.07 17.67
C LEU A 422 9.52 -5.71 17.09
N CYS A 423 10.54 -5.72 17.93
CA CYS A 423 11.90 -5.33 17.59
C CYS A 423 12.88 -6.47 17.86
N ASP A 424 13.94 -6.54 17.05
CA ASP A 424 15.10 -7.40 17.25
C ASP A 424 16.27 -6.54 17.74
N VAL A 425 16.72 -6.78 18.97
CA VAL A 425 17.82 -6.05 19.59
C VAL A 425 19.11 -6.85 19.47
N SER A 426 20.05 -6.33 18.70
CA SER A 426 21.38 -6.93 18.51
C SER A 426 22.25 -6.81 19.76
N PRO A 427 23.33 -7.62 19.88
CA PRO A 427 24.24 -7.57 21.03
C PRO A 427 24.91 -6.20 21.27
N ASP A 428 25.03 -5.36 20.25
CA ASP A 428 25.54 -3.99 20.34
C ASP A 428 24.47 -2.95 20.75
N GLY A 429 23.22 -3.39 20.95
CA GLY A 429 22.09 -2.58 21.38
C GLY A 429 21.35 -1.86 20.26
N THR A 430 21.67 -2.09 18.98
CA THR A 430 20.82 -1.60 17.87
C THR A 430 19.47 -2.32 17.90
N SER A 431 18.39 -1.55 17.75
CA SER A 431 17.01 -2.06 17.77
C SER A 431 16.39 -1.96 16.38
N ALA A 432 16.16 -3.10 15.74
CA ALA A 432 15.60 -3.21 14.40
C ALA A 432 14.11 -3.54 14.46
N LEU A 433 13.26 -2.75 13.79
CA LEU A 433 11.83 -3.04 13.69
C LEU A 433 11.60 -4.30 12.84
N VAL A 434 10.97 -5.32 13.43
CA VAL A 434 10.58 -6.56 12.75
C VAL A 434 9.21 -6.42 12.10
N THR A 435 8.24 -5.95 12.88
CA THR A 435 6.86 -5.64 12.47
C THR A 435 6.17 -4.78 13.53
N ARG A 436 5.01 -4.20 13.20
CA ARG A 436 4.22 -3.38 14.12
C ARG A 436 2.74 -3.64 13.96
N GLY A 437 1.96 -3.14 14.90
CA GLY A 437 0.51 -3.19 14.91
C GLY A 437 0.02 -2.02 15.76
N MET A 438 -1.20 -1.55 15.52
CA MET A 438 -1.77 -0.48 16.32
C MET A 438 -3.26 -0.71 16.51
N LEU A 439 -3.79 -0.18 17.60
CA LEU A 439 -5.22 -0.12 17.85
C LEU A 439 -5.60 1.27 18.36
N ASN A 440 -6.55 1.90 17.68
CA ASN A 440 -7.42 2.89 18.29
C ASN A 440 -8.29 2.16 19.31
N LEU A 441 -8.05 2.39 20.60
CA LEU A 441 -8.69 1.63 21.67
C LEU A 441 -10.22 1.81 21.68
N ALA A 442 -10.77 2.87 21.06
CA ALA A 442 -12.22 2.98 20.88
C ALA A 442 -12.81 1.85 20.01
N HIS A 443 -11.99 1.24 19.14
CA HIS A 443 -12.35 0.13 18.25
C HIS A 443 -12.12 -1.26 18.87
N ARG A 444 -11.67 -1.34 20.14
CA ARG A 444 -11.29 -2.61 20.82
C ARG A 444 -12.32 -3.75 20.76
N ARG A 445 -13.60 -3.43 20.59
CA ARG A 445 -14.71 -4.40 20.49
C ARG A 445 -15.31 -4.51 19.09
N SER A 446 -15.22 -3.43 18.29
CA SER A 446 -15.81 -3.37 16.96
C SER A 446 -15.20 -2.25 16.14
N ARG A 447 -14.82 -2.57 14.90
CA ARG A 447 -14.40 -1.60 13.88
C ARG A 447 -15.59 -0.86 13.23
N GLU A 448 -16.79 -1.43 13.32
CA GLU A 448 -18.03 -0.85 12.76
C GLU A 448 -18.70 0.11 13.75
N ARG A 449 -18.63 -0.21 15.04
CA ARG A 449 -19.29 0.54 16.12
C ARG A 449 -18.31 0.81 17.25
N PRO A 450 -17.36 1.74 17.06
CA PRO A 450 -16.45 2.12 18.12
C PRO A 450 -17.20 2.74 19.30
N GLU A 451 -16.68 2.51 20.49
CA GLU A 451 -17.23 3.02 21.76
C GLU A 451 -16.12 3.77 22.51
N PRO A 452 -16.40 4.90 23.17
CA PRO A 452 -15.39 5.57 23.98
C PRO A 452 -14.90 4.67 25.11
N LEU A 453 -13.67 4.89 25.56
CA LEU A 453 -13.15 4.33 26.80
C LEU A 453 -13.80 5.01 27.99
N GLU A 454 -14.02 4.26 29.07
CA GLU A 454 -14.36 4.81 30.37
C GLU A 454 -13.07 5.13 31.12
N PRO A 455 -12.79 6.41 31.47
CA PRO A 455 -11.55 6.78 32.14
C PRO A 455 -11.26 5.96 33.41
N GLY A 456 -10.08 5.37 33.47
CA GLY A 456 -9.59 4.55 34.59
C GLY A 456 -10.14 3.12 34.64
N ARG A 457 -11.06 2.75 33.74
CA ARG A 457 -11.57 1.38 33.67
C ARG A 457 -10.62 0.50 32.84
N PRO A 458 -10.10 -0.60 33.39
CA PRO A 458 -9.31 -1.57 32.64
C PRO A 458 -10.18 -2.29 31.60
N GLU A 459 -9.68 -2.40 30.38
CA GLU A 459 -10.31 -3.08 29.25
C GLU A 459 -9.30 -4.04 28.62
N ARG A 460 -9.73 -5.26 28.30
CA ARG A 460 -8.90 -6.22 27.57
C ARG A 460 -8.89 -5.87 26.09
N VAL A 461 -7.70 -5.81 25.51
CA VAL A 461 -7.50 -5.51 24.08
C VAL A 461 -6.62 -6.57 23.43
N ALA A 462 -6.77 -6.71 22.12
CA ALA A 462 -5.92 -7.54 21.28
C ALA A 462 -5.42 -6.69 20.10
N ILE A 463 -4.11 -6.72 19.86
CA ILE A 463 -3.48 -6.05 18.73
C ILE A 463 -2.81 -7.12 17.88
N GLU A 464 -3.32 -7.33 16.67
CA GLU A 464 -2.65 -8.12 15.63
C GLU A 464 -1.58 -7.22 14.98
N LEU A 465 -0.34 -7.69 14.93
CA LEU A 465 0.74 -7.03 14.22
C LEU A 465 0.76 -7.50 12.76
N GLU A 466 1.28 -6.65 11.90
CA GLU A 466 1.36 -6.90 10.46
C GLU A 466 2.17 -8.17 10.15
N ALA A 467 1.84 -8.82 9.04
CA ALA A 467 2.49 -10.05 8.60
C ALA A 467 4.01 -9.85 8.47
N THR A 468 4.79 -10.82 8.93
CA THR A 468 6.25 -10.75 8.84
C THR A 468 6.88 -12.12 8.59
N SER A 469 8.08 -12.11 8.03
CA SER A 469 9.07 -13.18 8.20
C SER A 469 10.29 -12.60 8.90
N TRP A 470 10.83 -13.34 9.87
CA TRP A 470 12.04 -12.95 10.59
C TRP A 470 12.70 -14.13 11.28
N VAL A 471 14.02 -14.12 11.38
CA VAL A 471 14.79 -15.01 12.25
C VAL A 471 15.52 -14.17 13.28
N PHE A 472 15.22 -14.36 14.56
CA PHE A 472 16.03 -13.82 15.64
C PHE A 472 17.27 -14.71 15.81
N GLU A 473 18.47 -14.12 15.69
CA GLU A 473 19.75 -14.85 15.77
C GLU A 473 20.18 -15.05 17.24
N PRO A 474 20.99 -16.09 17.58
CA PRO A 474 21.51 -16.27 18.93
C PRO A 474 22.26 -15.03 19.44
N GLY A 475 22.09 -14.73 20.72
CA GLY A 475 22.64 -13.53 21.36
C GLY A 475 21.77 -12.28 21.21
N HIS A 476 20.82 -12.26 20.26
CA HIS A 476 19.85 -11.18 20.13
C HIS A 476 18.74 -11.28 21.20
N ARG A 477 17.98 -10.20 21.37
CA ARG A 477 16.80 -10.16 22.24
C ARG A 477 15.54 -9.88 21.41
N ILE A 478 14.44 -10.45 21.85
CA ILE A 478 13.11 -10.10 21.36
C ILE A 478 12.64 -8.92 22.22
N ARG A 479 12.24 -7.82 21.59
CA ARG A 479 11.70 -6.65 22.27
C ARG A 479 10.27 -6.38 21.80
N LEU A 480 9.40 -6.05 22.75
CA LEU A 480 8.11 -5.44 22.48
C LEU A 480 8.11 -4.01 23.02
N ASP A 481 7.91 -3.03 22.14
CA ASP A 481 7.69 -1.64 22.52
C ASP A 481 6.20 -1.30 22.43
N LEU A 482 5.66 -0.73 23.50
CA LEU A 482 4.31 -0.17 23.54
C LEU A 482 4.39 1.36 23.53
N ALA A 483 3.87 1.97 22.47
CA ALA A 483 3.90 3.41 22.22
C ALA A 483 2.48 4.00 22.20
N PRO A 484 2.31 5.29 22.57
CA PRO A 484 1.00 5.95 22.66
C PRO A 484 0.46 6.42 21.30
N ALA A 485 1.29 6.34 20.26
CA ALA A 485 1.01 6.75 18.90
C ALA A 485 1.92 5.96 17.93
N ASP A 486 1.60 6.05 16.64
CA ASP A 486 2.45 5.57 15.55
C ASP A 486 2.63 6.68 14.49
N TRP A 487 2.93 7.88 14.96
CA TRP A 487 3.13 9.07 14.13
C TRP A 487 4.51 9.03 13.47
N PRO A 488 4.68 9.42 12.20
CA PRO A 488 3.70 10.09 11.33
C PRO A 488 2.82 9.14 10.51
N ASN A 489 2.97 7.81 10.63
CA ASN A 489 2.19 6.86 9.84
C ASN A 489 0.68 6.97 10.13
N ALA A 490 0.32 7.17 11.40
CA ALA A 490 -1.04 7.42 11.84
C ALA A 490 -1.22 8.84 12.39
N TRP A 491 -2.43 9.37 12.22
CA TRP A 491 -2.86 10.61 12.85
C TRP A 491 -2.82 10.43 14.38
N PRO A 492 -2.37 11.43 15.16
CA PRO A 492 -2.24 11.28 16.60
C PRO A 492 -3.60 11.25 17.33
N PRO A 493 -3.65 10.67 18.55
CA PRO A 493 -4.87 10.61 19.35
C PRO A 493 -5.37 12.02 19.73
N PRO A 494 -6.68 12.21 19.95
CA PRO A 494 -7.28 13.54 20.14
C PRO A 494 -6.99 14.20 21.49
N PHE A 495 -6.53 13.47 22.51
CA PHE A 495 -6.41 13.98 23.88
C PHE A 495 -5.05 13.66 24.49
N PRO A 496 -4.46 14.59 25.26
CA PRO A 496 -3.38 14.25 26.19
C PRO A 496 -3.92 13.44 27.36
N GLY A 497 -3.15 12.49 27.88
CA GLY A 497 -3.59 11.59 28.93
C GLY A 497 -2.52 10.57 29.31
N GLU A 498 -2.93 9.50 29.98
CA GLU A 498 -2.07 8.39 30.41
C GLU A 498 -2.78 7.07 30.12
N LEU A 499 -1.99 6.08 29.70
CA LEU A 499 -2.37 4.68 29.63
C LEU A 499 -1.69 3.89 30.75
N THR A 500 -2.39 2.90 31.30
CA THR A 500 -1.82 1.92 32.22
C THR A 500 -1.92 0.52 31.65
N ILE A 501 -0.83 -0.24 31.68
CA ILE A 501 -0.73 -1.62 31.19
C ILE A 501 -0.57 -2.57 32.38
N GLU A 502 -1.47 -3.55 32.49
CA GLU A 502 -1.39 -4.60 33.52
C GLU A 502 -0.43 -5.70 33.07
N ARG A 503 0.83 -5.62 33.47
CA ARG A 503 1.88 -6.55 33.02
C ARG A 503 1.56 -8.03 33.29
N GLY A 504 0.87 -8.31 34.40
CA GLY A 504 0.60 -9.67 34.87
C GLY A 504 -0.31 -10.49 33.96
N ASP A 505 -1.17 -9.84 33.18
CA ASP A 505 -2.13 -10.49 32.27
C ASP A 505 -1.81 -10.31 30.79
N ALA A 506 -0.77 -9.53 30.48
CA ALA A 506 -0.37 -9.25 29.12
C ALA A 506 0.61 -10.30 28.55
N ALA A 507 0.42 -10.64 27.28
CA ALA A 507 1.25 -11.61 26.57
C ALA A 507 1.39 -11.27 25.09
N LEU A 508 2.60 -11.49 24.56
CA LEU A 508 2.91 -11.47 23.14
C LEU A 508 2.94 -12.91 22.61
N THR A 509 2.16 -13.22 21.59
CA THR A 509 2.17 -14.52 20.91
C THR A 509 2.84 -14.38 19.56
N LEU A 510 3.87 -15.21 19.33
CA LEU A 510 4.65 -15.25 18.11
C LEU A 510 4.27 -16.47 17.26
N PRO A 511 4.11 -16.31 15.93
CA PRO A 511 3.86 -17.41 15.00
C PRO A 511 5.19 -18.09 14.65
N ALA A 512 5.71 -18.89 15.58
CA ALA A 512 7.01 -19.53 15.48
C ALA A 512 6.98 -20.73 14.53
N LEU A 513 8.05 -20.96 13.78
CA LEU A 513 8.20 -22.16 12.97
C LEU A 513 9.24 -23.10 13.63
N GLU A 514 8.82 -24.31 13.98
CA GLU A 514 9.67 -25.27 14.68
C GLU A 514 10.20 -26.38 13.76
N GLY A 515 11.51 -26.62 13.80
CA GLY A 515 12.14 -27.63 12.96
C GLY A 515 12.41 -27.16 11.52
N PRO A 516 13.03 -28.03 10.70
CA PRO A 516 13.53 -27.64 9.39
C PRO A 516 12.39 -27.40 8.37
N PRO A 517 12.65 -26.61 7.33
CA PRO A 517 11.81 -26.54 6.15
C PRO A 517 11.42 -27.91 5.60
N PRO A 518 10.13 -28.14 5.25
CA PRO A 518 9.70 -29.41 4.66
C PRO A 518 10.21 -29.58 3.22
N VAL A 519 10.58 -28.50 2.53
CA VAL A 519 11.09 -28.50 1.16
C VAL A 519 12.56 -28.08 1.17
N ALA A 520 13.46 -28.99 0.79
CA ALA A 520 14.90 -28.73 0.73
C ALA A 520 15.31 -27.86 -0.47
N ALA A 521 14.58 -27.97 -1.59
CA ALA A 521 14.80 -27.14 -2.76
C ALA A 521 14.47 -25.67 -2.46
N ARG A 522 15.21 -24.75 -3.08
CA ARG A 522 14.98 -23.31 -2.97
C ARG A 522 14.37 -22.76 -4.25
N PRO A 523 13.49 -21.74 -4.18
CA PRO A 523 13.07 -21.00 -5.35
C PRO A 523 14.29 -20.42 -6.06
N THR A 524 14.27 -20.46 -7.38
CA THR A 524 15.27 -19.79 -8.23
C THR A 524 14.52 -18.89 -9.19
N PHE A 525 14.94 -17.62 -9.25
CA PHE A 525 14.32 -16.62 -10.10
C PHE A 525 15.31 -16.07 -11.12
N ALA A 526 14.78 -15.54 -12.21
CA ALA A 526 15.59 -14.76 -13.14
C ALA A 526 16.15 -13.51 -12.43
N PRO A 527 17.41 -13.13 -12.71
CA PRO A 527 17.97 -11.89 -12.18
C PRO A 527 17.15 -10.68 -12.67
N PRO A 528 17.18 -9.54 -11.96
CA PRO A 528 16.41 -8.36 -12.32
C PRO A 528 16.76 -7.90 -13.74
N ALA A 529 15.73 -7.50 -14.49
CA ALA A 529 15.88 -7.02 -15.87
C ALA A 529 16.40 -5.58 -15.96
N ARG A 530 16.31 -4.83 -14.84
CA ARG A 530 16.71 -3.43 -14.72
C ARG A 530 17.68 -3.26 -13.56
N GLU A 531 18.42 -2.16 -13.56
CA GLU A 531 19.20 -1.78 -12.39
C GLU A 531 18.27 -1.40 -11.24
N GLN A 532 18.68 -1.76 -10.02
CA GLN A 532 18.02 -1.30 -8.80
C GLN A 532 17.99 0.23 -8.76
N GLU A 533 16.90 0.78 -8.22
CA GLU A 533 16.78 2.21 -8.03
C GLU A 533 17.91 2.76 -7.14
N ARG A 534 18.19 4.05 -7.28
CA ARG A 534 19.22 4.76 -6.52
C ARG A 534 18.63 6.04 -5.95
N VAL A 535 19.17 6.52 -4.83
CA VAL A 535 18.78 7.82 -4.29
C VAL A 535 19.13 8.88 -5.34
N PRO A 536 18.14 9.70 -5.79
CA PRO A 536 18.42 10.76 -6.73
C PRO A 536 19.50 11.70 -6.18
N ALA A 537 20.42 12.14 -7.04
CA ALA A 537 21.38 13.16 -6.67
C ALA A 537 20.63 14.47 -6.29
N PRO A 538 21.15 15.28 -5.36
CA PRO A 538 20.46 16.50 -4.93
C PRO A 538 20.14 17.50 -6.05
N ASP A 539 20.89 17.44 -7.15
CA ASP A 539 20.77 18.27 -8.35
C ASP A 539 20.01 17.58 -9.50
N ALA A 540 19.39 16.41 -9.25
CA ALA A 540 18.57 15.73 -10.24
C ALA A 540 17.43 16.65 -10.73
N PRO A 541 16.99 16.54 -12.01
CA PRO A 541 15.94 17.41 -12.57
C PRO A 541 14.63 17.42 -11.79
N GLY A 542 14.27 16.30 -11.16
CA GLY A 542 13.11 16.16 -10.28
C GLY A 542 13.26 16.82 -8.91
N GLY A 543 14.46 17.28 -8.56
CA GLY A 543 14.83 17.77 -7.23
C GLY A 543 15.29 16.66 -6.29
N PRO A 544 15.76 17.04 -5.09
CA PRO A 544 16.19 16.07 -4.08
C PRO A 544 14.98 15.33 -3.50
N LEU A 545 15.20 14.06 -3.14
CA LEU A 545 14.32 13.36 -2.22
C LEU A 545 14.46 13.97 -0.82
N VAL A 546 13.34 14.25 -0.16
CA VAL A 546 13.30 14.80 1.19
C VAL A 546 12.55 13.85 2.11
N TRP A 547 13.24 13.42 3.17
CA TRP A 547 12.64 12.80 4.36
C TRP A 547 13.36 13.38 5.57
N ARG A 548 12.68 14.27 6.31
CA ARG A 548 13.26 14.95 7.48
C ARG A 548 12.31 14.93 8.65
N ILE A 549 12.86 14.69 9.83
CA ILE A 549 12.18 14.91 11.10
C ILE A 549 12.74 16.19 11.71
N GLU A 550 11.86 17.16 11.96
CA GLU A 550 12.20 18.46 12.51
C GLU A 550 11.54 18.62 13.89
N HIS A 551 12.34 18.94 14.91
CA HIS A 551 11.84 19.21 16.25
C HIS A 551 11.96 20.71 16.55
N ASP A 552 10.84 21.42 16.55
CA ASP A 552 10.77 22.83 16.90
C ASP A 552 10.47 22.97 18.39
N VAL A 553 11.53 23.23 19.17
CA VAL A 553 11.47 23.35 20.63
C VAL A 553 10.68 24.60 21.06
N VAL A 554 10.73 25.68 20.27
CA VAL A 554 10.05 26.94 20.61
C VAL A 554 8.57 26.85 20.25
N ALA A 555 8.24 26.30 19.08
CA ALA A 555 6.86 26.09 18.66
C ALA A 555 6.18 24.89 19.35
N ARG A 556 6.94 24.05 20.06
CA ARG A 556 6.46 22.81 20.70
C ARG A 556 5.80 21.88 19.68
N GLU A 557 6.49 21.64 18.59
CA GLU A 557 5.98 20.89 17.44
C GLU A 557 7.05 19.98 16.85
N THR A 558 6.65 18.75 16.50
CA THR A 558 7.48 17.83 15.71
C THR A 558 6.86 17.71 14.32
N ARG A 559 7.70 17.74 13.27
CA ARG A 559 7.28 17.68 11.86
C ARG A 559 7.99 16.57 11.12
N ALA A 560 7.26 15.85 10.28
CA ALA A 560 7.82 14.96 9.28
C ALA A 560 7.61 15.62 7.91
N VAL A 561 8.71 15.99 7.24
CA VAL A 561 8.72 16.70 5.96
C VAL A 561 9.10 15.72 4.87
N ILE A 562 8.26 15.65 3.83
CA ILE A 562 8.42 14.76 2.68
C ILE A 562 8.45 15.59 1.40
N GLY A 563 9.25 15.17 0.44
CA GLY A 563 9.18 15.73 -0.91
C GLY A 563 9.88 14.85 -1.93
N HIS A 564 9.35 14.83 -3.13
CA HIS A 564 9.91 14.15 -4.28
C HIS A 564 9.48 14.84 -5.57
N GLY A 565 10.15 14.48 -6.65
CA GLY A 565 9.73 14.88 -7.98
C GLY A 565 10.43 14.06 -9.03
N SER A 566 9.82 14.05 -10.21
CA SER A 566 10.32 13.33 -11.37
C SER A 566 10.21 14.22 -12.60
N VAL A 567 11.10 13.98 -13.56
CA VAL A 567 11.06 14.58 -14.89
C VAL A 567 11.28 13.43 -15.86
N GLU A 568 10.27 13.13 -16.67
CA GLU A 568 10.33 12.10 -17.68
C GLU A 568 10.20 12.73 -19.07
N GLU A 569 11.16 12.43 -19.94
CA GLU A 569 11.06 12.72 -21.37
C GLU A 569 10.47 11.51 -22.07
N LEU A 570 9.41 11.71 -22.84
CA LEU A 570 8.63 10.66 -23.47
C LEU A 570 8.95 10.57 -24.96
N GLU A 571 9.12 9.36 -25.47
CA GLU A 571 9.43 9.12 -26.90
C GLU A 571 8.19 9.08 -27.81
N GLY A 572 6.98 9.13 -27.23
CA GLY A 572 5.71 8.99 -27.95
C GLY A 572 5.19 10.29 -28.58
N PRO A 573 4.33 10.23 -29.62
CA PRO A 573 3.67 11.41 -30.16
C PRO A 573 2.62 12.00 -29.22
N GLU A 574 2.20 11.26 -28.19
CA GLU A 574 1.10 11.63 -27.31
C GLU A 574 1.46 12.78 -26.36
N ALA A 575 2.63 12.71 -25.75
CA ALA A 575 3.19 13.72 -24.85
C ALA A 575 4.72 13.67 -24.96
N ARG A 576 5.37 14.81 -24.74
CA ARG A 576 6.84 14.94 -24.87
C ARG A 576 7.55 14.88 -23.53
N ARG A 577 6.90 15.42 -22.50
CA ARG A 577 7.54 15.62 -21.21
C ARG A 577 6.49 15.64 -20.10
N VAL A 578 6.80 14.97 -19.01
CA VAL A 578 6.02 14.99 -17.77
C VAL A 578 6.94 15.45 -16.65
N VAL A 579 6.48 16.42 -15.87
CA VAL A 579 7.11 16.83 -14.62
C VAL A 579 6.11 16.65 -13.51
N GLU A 580 6.53 15.91 -12.49
CA GLU A 580 5.78 15.67 -11.27
C GLU A 580 6.54 16.26 -10.09
N ARG A 581 5.82 16.89 -9.16
CA ARG A 581 6.40 17.39 -7.91
C ARG A 581 5.41 17.23 -6.78
N SER A 582 5.94 16.75 -5.66
CA SER A 582 5.25 16.61 -4.39
C SER A 582 6.11 17.20 -3.27
N ASP A 583 5.51 18.01 -2.43
CA ASP A 583 6.12 18.51 -1.21
C ASP A 583 5.07 18.72 -0.14
N GLY A 584 5.37 18.28 1.08
CA GLY A 584 4.46 18.46 2.19
C GLY A 584 5.04 18.02 3.52
N LEU A 585 4.20 18.10 4.53
CA LEU A 585 4.53 17.72 5.88
C LEU A 585 3.29 17.26 6.65
N VAL A 586 3.55 16.44 7.66
CA VAL A 586 2.65 16.29 8.79
C VAL A 586 3.33 16.81 10.05
N ALA A 587 2.56 17.41 10.94
CA ALA A 587 3.05 18.03 12.16
C ALA A 587 2.11 17.74 13.34
N VAL A 588 2.67 17.68 14.54
CA VAL A 588 1.89 17.47 15.77
C VAL A 588 2.52 18.25 16.93
N SER A 589 1.67 18.80 17.79
CA SER A 589 2.13 19.43 19.03
C SER A 589 2.72 18.42 20.00
N THR A 590 3.80 18.80 20.67
CA THR A 590 4.43 18.00 21.72
C THR A 590 3.73 18.13 23.08
N GLU A 591 2.69 18.98 23.18
CA GLU A 591 1.90 19.19 24.40
C GLU A 591 0.45 18.70 24.27
N ASP A 592 -0.17 18.88 23.11
CA ASP A 592 -1.56 18.51 22.84
C ASP A 592 -1.65 17.68 21.55
N PRO A 593 -1.71 16.34 21.61
CA PRO A 593 -1.72 15.49 20.42
C PRO A 593 -2.97 15.71 19.54
N GLY A 594 -4.03 16.32 20.09
CA GLY A 594 -5.20 16.70 19.31
C GLY A 594 -4.90 17.78 18.26
N ARG A 595 -3.84 18.57 18.47
CA ARG A 595 -3.36 19.61 17.54
C ARG A 595 -2.33 19.04 16.58
N ALA A 596 -2.82 18.54 15.46
CA ALA A 596 -2.00 18.06 14.36
C ALA A 596 -2.41 18.72 13.05
N ARG A 597 -1.51 18.71 12.07
CA ARG A 597 -1.81 19.19 10.72
C ARG A 597 -1.07 18.43 9.63
N CYS A 598 -1.67 18.39 8.45
CA CYS A 598 -1.07 18.04 7.17
C CYS A 598 -1.09 19.30 6.30
N GLU A 599 0.03 19.60 5.64
CA GLU A 599 0.13 20.64 4.62
C GLU A 599 0.89 20.05 3.44
N ALA A 600 0.29 20.03 2.27
CA ALA A 600 0.90 19.39 1.11
C ALA A 600 0.54 20.09 -0.20
N ARG A 601 1.39 19.86 -1.20
CA ARG A 601 1.22 20.31 -2.58
C ARG A 601 1.63 19.17 -3.50
N TYR A 602 0.81 18.94 -4.52
CA TYR A 602 1.09 18.03 -5.61
C TYR A 602 0.89 18.71 -6.95
N SER A 603 1.76 18.48 -7.92
CA SER A 603 1.62 19.08 -9.24
C SER A 603 2.09 18.18 -10.38
N TYR A 604 1.36 18.28 -11.48
CA TYR A 604 1.73 17.76 -12.79
C TYR A 604 1.90 18.89 -13.79
N ARG A 605 2.95 18.80 -14.59
CA ARG A 605 3.10 19.55 -15.85
C ARG A 605 3.29 18.55 -16.97
N VAL A 606 2.38 18.55 -17.95
CA VAL A 606 2.45 17.67 -19.13
C VAL A 606 2.54 18.52 -20.39
N GLU A 607 3.54 18.24 -21.21
CA GLU A 607 3.78 18.93 -22.48
C GLU A 607 3.26 18.08 -23.63
N PHE A 608 2.00 18.32 -24.02
CA PHE A 608 1.41 17.76 -25.24
C PHE A 608 1.87 18.56 -26.47
N PRO A 609 1.82 17.99 -27.69
CA PRO A 609 2.03 18.76 -28.92
C PRO A 609 1.08 19.96 -29.07
N GLU A 610 -0.16 19.83 -28.58
CA GLU A 610 -1.23 20.81 -28.73
C GLU A 610 -1.25 21.89 -27.62
N ALA A 611 -0.75 21.58 -26.42
CA ALA A 611 -0.77 22.46 -25.26
C ALA A 611 0.18 21.99 -24.16
N THR A 612 0.67 22.91 -23.34
CA THR A 612 1.28 22.58 -22.04
C THR A 612 0.27 22.78 -20.93
N VAL A 613 -0.01 21.71 -20.18
CA VAL A 613 -0.96 21.75 -19.06
C VAL A 613 -0.24 21.63 -17.74
N GLU A 614 -0.62 22.47 -16.78
CA GLU A 614 -0.21 22.35 -15.38
C GLU A 614 -1.45 22.18 -14.51
N ALA A 615 -1.44 21.19 -13.62
CA ALA A 615 -2.44 21.02 -12.57
C ALA A 615 -1.72 20.96 -11.22
N GLU A 616 -2.08 21.84 -10.29
CA GLU A 616 -1.50 21.90 -8.95
C GLU A 616 -2.62 21.82 -7.90
N ALA A 617 -2.54 20.82 -7.03
CA ALA A 617 -3.39 20.67 -5.87
C ALA A 617 -2.62 21.07 -4.60
N ARG A 618 -3.28 21.76 -3.68
CA ARG A 618 -2.73 22.14 -2.37
C ARG A 618 -3.76 21.81 -1.30
N GLU A 619 -3.30 21.29 -0.18
CA GLU A 619 -4.17 21.05 0.97
C GLU A 619 -3.60 21.56 2.27
N ARG A 620 -4.53 21.80 3.19
CA ARG A 620 -4.27 21.95 4.61
C ARG A 620 -5.35 21.22 5.39
N ILE A 621 -4.94 20.21 6.14
CA ILE A 621 -5.79 19.52 7.11
C ILE A 621 -5.27 19.88 8.50
N THR A 622 -6.16 20.35 9.38
CA THR A 622 -5.84 20.61 10.79
C THR A 622 -6.83 19.87 11.67
N SER A 623 -6.39 19.43 12.85
CA SER A 623 -7.27 18.80 13.82
C SER A 623 -7.28 19.51 15.17
N ASP A 624 -8.38 19.35 15.87
CA ASP A 624 -8.48 19.46 17.32
C ASP A 624 -9.05 18.15 17.90
N ALA A 625 -9.41 18.14 19.18
CA ALA A 625 -9.99 16.96 19.84
C ALA A 625 -11.35 16.49 19.26
N ARG A 626 -12.00 17.29 18.41
CA ARG A 626 -13.39 17.06 17.96
C ARG A 626 -13.56 17.07 16.45
N THR A 627 -12.67 17.69 15.69
CA THR A 627 -12.86 17.95 14.27
C THR A 627 -11.58 17.89 13.47
N TYR A 628 -11.72 17.52 12.20
CA TYR A 628 -10.79 17.84 11.13
C TYR A 628 -11.34 19.04 10.36
N ARG A 629 -10.49 20.02 10.07
CA ARG A 629 -10.77 21.13 9.15
C ARG A 629 -9.85 20.98 7.95
N ILE A 630 -10.46 20.89 6.77
CA ILE A 630 -9.80 20.63 5.50
C ILE A 630 -10.03 21.81 4.58
N GLU A 631 -8.95 22.33 4.02
CA GLU A 631 -8.93 23.36 2.99
C GLU A 631 -8.14 22.79 1.81
N LEU A 632 -8.76 22.71 0.63
CA LEU A 632 -8.13 22.17 -0.57
C LEU A 632 -8.32 23.15 -1.73
N GLN A 633 -7.27 23.35 -2.52
CA GLN A 633 -7.29 24.17 -3.71
C GLN A 633 -6.72 23.41 -4.90
N LEU A 634 -7.35 23.55 -6.06
CA LEU A 634 -6.86 23.09 -7.36
C LEU A 634 -6.70 24.30 -8.28
N ASP A 635 -5.51 24.48 -8.83
CA ASP A 635 -5.20 25.46 -9.87
C ASP A 635 -4.80 24.72 -11.15
N VAL A 636 -5.45 25.05 -12.27
CA VAL A 636 -5.15 24.48 -13.58
C VAL A 636 -4.75 25.59 -14.54
N ARG A 637 -3.63 25.40 -15.24
CA ARG A 637 -3.12 26.32 -16.26
C ARG A 637 -2.96 25.62 -17.60
N GLU A 638 -3.07 26.44 -18.64
CA GLU A 638 -2.79 26.06 -20.01
C GLU A 638 -1.83 27.08 -20.63
N ASP A 639 -0.71 26.61 -21.17
CA ASP A 639 0.33 27.44 -21.76
C ASP A 639 0.77 28.60 -20.85
N GLY A 640 0.87 28.30 -19.55
CA GLY A 640 1.21 29.24 -18.48
C GLY A 640 0.08 30.20 -18.08
N ARG A 641 -1.11 30.14 -18.70
CA ARG A 641 -2.25 31.00 -18.38
C ARG A 641 -3.22 30.29 -17.43
N PRO A 642 -3.69 30.94 -16.35
CA PRO A 642 -4.74 30.38 -15.50
C PRO A 642 -6.00 30.05 -16.30
N ARG A 643 -6.51 28.84 -16.13
CA ARG A 643 -7.73 28.37 -16.80
C ARG A 643 -8.85 28.09 -15.81
N TRP A 644 -8.57 27.34 -14.74
CA TRP A 644 -9.53 27.09 -13.66
C TRP A 644 -8.88 27.19 -12.30
N ARG A 645 -9.69 27.56 -11.31
CA ARG A 645 -9.38 27.48 -9.89
C ARG A 645 -10.60 26.93 -9.16
N ARG A 646 -10.40 25.89 -8.35
CA ARG A 646 -11.42 25.33 -7.47
C ARG A 646 -10.91 25.33 -6.04
N THR A 647 -11.81 25.55 -5.10
CA THR A 647 -11.51 25.58 -3.67
C THR A 647 -12.62 24.87 -2.92
N TRP A 648 -12.22 24.05 -1.97
CA TRP A 648 -13.12 23.30 -1.10
C TRP A 648 -12.72 23.54 0.35
N GLU A 649 -13.73 23.73 1.19
CA GLU A 649 -13.57 23.77 2.64
C GLU A 649 -14.58 22.83 3.28
N ARG A 650 -14.12 22.01 4.23
CA ARG A 650 -14.95 21.08 4.99
C ARG A 650 -14.51 21.02 6.44
N THR A 651 -15.49 20.86 7.33
CA THR A 651 -15.26 20.53 8.73
C THR A 651 -15.93 19.21 9.02
N ILE A 652 -15.14 18.20 9.37
CA ILE A 652 -15.61 16.83 9.59
C ILE A 652 -15.40 16.48 11.07
N PRO A 653 -16.44 16.05 11.81
CA PRO A 653 -16.29 15.61 13.19
C PRO A 653 -15.38 14.38 13.32
N ARG A 654 -14.52 14.34 14.33
CA ARG A 654 -13.77 13.15 14.76
C ARG A 654 -14.71 12.21 15.51
N ARG A 655 -15.09 11.10 14.89
CA ARG A 655 -15.98 10.08 15.43
C ARG A 655 -15.16 9.01 16.14
N LEU A 656 -14.67 9.37 17.33
CA LEU A 656 -13.73 8.55 18.11
C LEU A 656 -12.41 8.27 17.34
N GLN A 657 -11.99 9.24 16.53
CA GLN A 657 -10.74 9.31 15.77
C GLN A 657 -9.83 10.39 16.33
#